data_AF-A0A4R3KQ13-F1
#
_entry.id   AF-A0A4R3KQ13-F1
#
_cell.length_a   1.000
_cell.length_b   1.000
_cell.length_c   1.000
_cell.angle_alpha   90.00
_cell.angle_beta   90.00
_cell.angle_gamma   90.00
#
_symmetry.space_group_name_H-M   'P 1'
#
loop_
_entity.id
_entity.type
_entity.pdbx_description
1 polymer ?
#
loop_
_entity_poly.entity_id
_entity_poly.type
_entity_poly.pdbx_seq_one_letter_code
_entity_poly.pdbx_strand_id
1 'polypeptide(L)'
;MLSEGIYIDKTRKLAPALDYEFLRSLGLRYIEELGSKLWTDYNSHDPGVTILEVLCYALTELGYRTAFDIKDLLAAKNGRIDEQQAFFSAKEILSAAPLTVEDYRKLLVDIDGVRNAWLYPFRDEQLQLAGKPSQEVSLFAHCKKDMLTYEKTEHSIELRGLYRVVLDLEESDEFGDLNNGGLVFQFPGEELQGLIFQLLFPAWQEADHVFFQSADPATLANKQVTQLDGGWRVSFELSAGATIKTLEFYVSIPGKQDLSPVEGEVSLQLNDEEQLAAMFSLYQAKLKKIAGILSQAKAVLHGNRNLCEDFLPLETVCTRDIAICADIEVEAGADIEKVYARVLFELENYLDPRVNFYTLKELTDQGLPAQEIFQGPVLTHGFIKTDELKETRPRTVILVSDIINFIMDIEGVLTVKNVLLTKYGADGKPVQAGQRWCLKMDEGCKPVLSVFRSKVLFFKGKLPFRPRLNESLDTLNYLRGLASQDKLKGSADDFPMPMGTFRQAGEYVSVEQEFPMTYGIGNYGLPESAGPERKAQAQQLKAYLRFFDQLLADFFSQLAHAKDLFSLEGSLSQTYFGQYLAQMNGAGEIYRDAASLKQVFQPPAPADPEKVKEARAFLLESPELLYERRNRFLDHLMARFGESFNEYVLMLYAYRNADEYEEIDAQALIEDKIAFLRDYPVISRERGQAFNYREPAWNTANVSGLEKRLARLSGMDDFSRRFLFCLHHIDIQKTEDSPPRYFFNVVDEEGKVLLKSLQEYAAPGEIAGITEELAGLLSNVAAYQSTGAVPGAFAFNLVNESGQALAVSGEVFPDAASRDAAVLEIAAKMGEDCPGEGLHLVEHLLLRPRFSPPELPGEAPEDIYKLFQVCLGENCHFCGEEDPYSFRISIVLPYWHERFKAVEFRDYFETMARTETPAHCMLKICWLNNTLMNAFERAYKEWMEALAALEAGILPDPAGQEGLRLASNKLIDILSGMHSEYPLAQLHDCETGTSNPVLLNNTILGTYIKSNNDE
;
A
#
# COMPACT_ATOMS: atom_id res chain seq x y z
N MET A 1 32.85 -7.86 21.69
CA MET A 1 32.84 -8.96 22.69
C MET A 1 34.28 -9.29 23.03
N LEU A 2 34.62 -9.20 24.32
CA LEU A 2 35.89 -9.69 24.85
C LEU A 2 35.98 -11.20 24.57
N SER A 3 37.15 -11.64 24.11
CA SER A 3 37.48 -13.05 23.93
C SER A 3 37.45 -13.77 25.28
N GLU A 4 36.31 -14.36 25.62
CA GLU A 4 36.24 -15.32 26.72
C GLU A 4 37.14 -16.51 26.37
N GLY A 5 38.13 -16.77 27.22
CA GLY A 5 39.01 -17.92 27.06
C GLY A 5 38.20 -19.20 27.08
N ILE A 6 38.38 -20.04 26.06
CA ILE A 6 37.75 -21.35 25.95
C ILE A 6 38.27 -22.23 27.10
N TYR A 7 37.49 -22.37 28.18
CA TYR A 7 37.75 -23.35 29.23
C TYR A 7 36.67 -24.43 29.16
N ILE A 8 37.07 -25.70 29.30
CA ILE A 8 36.13 -26.81 29.45
C ILE A 8 35.80 -26.90 30.94
N ASP A 9 34.57 -26.59 31.31
CA ASP A 9 34.08 -26.73 32.68
C ASP A 9 34.25 -28.18 33.15
N LYS A 10 35.00 -28.39 34.24
CA LYS A 10 35.23 -29.71 34.84
C LYS A 10 33.93 -30.34 35.38
N THR A 11 32.88 -29.54 35.54
CA THR A 11 31.55 -29.91 36.03
C THR A 11 30.46 -29.62 35.00
N ARG A 12 30.78 -29.77 33.70
CA ARG A 12 29.79 -29.59 32.62
C ARG A 12 28.57 -30.49 32.84
N LYS A 13 27.44 -29.88 33.20
CA LYS A 13 26.14 -30.56 33.28
C LYS A 13 25.54 -30.65 31.89
N LEU A 14 25.51 -31.85 31.33
CA LEU A 14 24.88 -32.11 30.03
C LEU A 14 23.35 -32.11 30.19
N ALA A 15 22.65 -31.71 29.13
CA ALA A 15 21.21 -31.95 29.05
C ALA A 15 20.95 -33.47 29.08
N PRO A 16 19.82 -33.95 29.63
CA PRO A 16 19.55 -35.38 29.75
C PRO A 16 19.68 -36.17 28.44
N ALA A 17 19.29 -35.58 27.30
CA ALA A 17 19.41 -36.19 25.98
C ALA A 17 20.86 -36.31 25.46
N LEU A 18 21.81 -35.58 26.06
CA LEU A 18 23.24 -35.61 25.74
C LEU A 18 24.04 -36.45 26.74
N ASP A 19 23.41 -36.88 27.83
CA ASP A 19 24.04 -37.61 28.92
C ASP A 19 23.83 -39.11 28.71
N TYR A 20 24.86 -39.77 28.18
CA TYR A 20 24.87 -41.21 27.93
C TYR A 20 24.56 -42.03 29.19
N GLU A 21 25.16 -41.70 30.33
CA GLU A 21 24.97 -42.47 31.57
C GLU A 21 23.54 -42.31 32.08
N PHE A 22 22.99 -41.11 31.97
CA PHE A 22 21.58 -40.88 32.27
C PHE A 22 20.67 -41.73 31.37
N LEU A 23 20.86 -41.69 30.04
CA LEU A 23 20.05 -42.45 29.08
C LEU A 23 20.16 -43.96 29.33
N ARG A 24 21.36 -44.46 29.60
CA ARG A 24 21.62 -45.87 29.92
C ARG A 24 20.93 -46.30 31.21
N SER A 25 21.04 -45.50 32.27
CA SER A 25 20.38 -45.77 33.55
C SER A 25 18.85 -45.77 33.42
N LEU A 26 18.30 -44.91 32.57
CA LEU A 26 16.87 -44.83 32.27
C LEU A 26 16.41 -46.05 31.46
N GLY A 27 17.17 -46.44 30.43
CA GLY A 27 16.90 -47.62 29.64
C GLY A 27 16.92 -48.92 30.46
N LEU A 28 17.92 -49.08 31.33
CA LEU A 28 18.00 -50.24 32.24
C LEU A 28 16.80 -50.29 33.18
N ARG A 29 16.37 -49.14 33.71
CA ARG A 29 15.17 -49.05 34.55
C ARG A 29 13.93 -49.51 33.81
N TYR A 30 13.74 -49.10 32.55
CA TYR A 30 12.62 -49.59 31.74
C TYR A 30 12.68 -51.10 31.49
N ILE A 31 13.87 -51.67 31.26
CA ILE A 31 14.05 -53.12 31.11
C ILE A 31 13.72 -53.84 32.42
N GLU A 32 14.15 -53.34 33.57
CA GLU A 32 13.82 -53.90 34.89
C GLU A 32 12.30 -53.87 35.14
N GLU A 33 11.65 -52.74 34.89
CA GLU A 33 10.21 -52.55 35.11
C GLU A 33 9.37 -53.45 34.19
N LEU A 34 9.72 -53.53 32.91
CA LEU A 34 8.93 -54.27 31.91
C LEU A 34 9.30 -55.75 31.82
N GLY A 35 10.55 -56.10 32.13
CA GLY A 35 11.17 -57.38 31.76
C GLY A 35 11.72 -58.22 32.91
N SER A 36 11.74 -57.75 34.15
CA SER A 36 12.40 -58.42 35.30
C SER A 36 11.97 -59.86 35.59
N LYS A 37 10.80 -60.29 35.08
CA LYS A 37 10.34 -61.70 35.20
C LYS A 37 11.02 -62.65 34.20
N LEU A 38 11.48 -62.14 33.06
CA LEU A 38 12.03 -62.93 31.95
C LEU A 38 13.53 -62.65 31.75
N TRP A 39 13.95 -61.41 31.90
CA TRP A 39 15.33 -60.95 31.72
C TRP A 39 15.87 -60.43 33.05
N THR A 40 16.82 -61.16 33.64
CA THR A 40 17.34 -60.91 35.01
C THR A 40 18.82 -60.56 35.04
N ASP A 41 19.52 -60.64 33.91
CA ASP A 41 20.94 -60.28 33.79
C ASP A 41 21.09 -58.94 33.06
N TYR A 42 21.57 -57.93 33.77
CA TYR A 42 21.74 -56.56 33.25
C TYR A 42 23.22 -56.16 33.12
N ASN A 43 24.11 -57.15 33.07
CA ASN A 43 25.55 -56.91 32.95
C ASN A 43 25.95 -56.62 31.49
N SER A 44 27.09 -55.94 31.32
CA SER A 44 27.61 -55.52 30.00
C SER A 44 28.00 -56.64 29.04
N HIS A 45 27.99 -57.90 29.49
CA HIS A 45 28.25 -59.05 28.63
C HIS A 45 26.97 -59.57 27.93
N ASP A 46 25.80 -59.14 28.39
CA ASP A 46 24.51 -59.48 27.77
C ASP A 46 24.36 -58.70 26.45
N PRO A 47 24.12 -59.38 25.31
CA PRO A 47 23.92 -58.71 24.02
C PRO A 47 22.77 -57.70 24.01
N GLY A 48 21.70 -57.92 24.78
CA GLY A 48 20.60 -56.97 24.89
C GLY A 48 21.01 -55.67 25.60
N VAL A 49 21.89 -55.75 26.61
CA VAL A 49 22.45 -54.56 27.27
C VAL A 49 23.38 -53.83 26.31
N THR A 50 24.19 -54.54 25.51
CA THR A 50 25.03 -53.89 24.49
C THR A 50 24.20 -53.18 23.41
N ILE A 51 23.04 -53.74 23.02
CA ILE A 51 22.12 -53.07 22.10
C ILE A 51 21.58 -51.78 22.71
N LEU A 52 21.16 -51.82 23.99
CA LEU A 52 20.71 -50.63 24.70
C LEU A 52 21.81 -49.56 24.74
N GLU A 53 23.04 -49.95 25.08
CA GLU A 53 24.19 -49.03 25.14
C GLU A 53 24.44 -48.34 23.79
N VAL A 54 24.44 -49.08 22.68
CA VAL A 54 24.58 -48.50 21.34
C VAL A 54 23.43 -47.54 21.01
N LEU A 55 22.19 -47.90 21.34
CA LEU A 55 21.03 -47.02 21.12
C LEU A 55 21.10 -45.75 21.97
N CYS A 56 21.54 -45.86 23.24
CA CYS A 56 21.76 -44.71 24.10
C CYS A 56 22.83 -43.77 23.50
N TYR A 57 23.90 -44.32 22.92
CA TYR A 57 24.90 -43.51 22.21
C TYR A 57 24.32 -42.80 21.00
N ALA A 58 23.57 -43.50 20.14
CA ALA A 58 22.90 -42.90 18.98
C ALA A 58 21.91 -41.78 19.36
N LEU A 59 21.20 -41.94 20.48
CA LEU A 59 20.32 -40.90 21.02
C LEU A 59 21.08 -39.64 21.45
N THR A 60 22.34 -39.75 21.90
CA THR A 60 23.15 -38.56 22.22
C THR A 60 23.42 -37.70 20.99
N GLU A 61 23.54 -38.32 19.81
CA GLU A 61 23.69 -37.59 18.55
C GLU A 61 22.40 -36.85 18.18
N LEU A 62 21.24 -37.50 18.34
CA LEU A 62 19.95 -36.84 18.15
C LEU A 62 19.79 -35.66 19.10
N GLY A 63 20.14 -35.83 20.37
CA GLY A 63 20.18 -34.74 21.36
C GLY A 63 21.13 -33.62 20.96
N TYR A 64 22.27 -33.95 20.33
CA TYR A 64 23.26 -32.97 19.89
C TYR A 64 22.75 -32.12 18.72
N ARG A 65 22.15 -32.76 17.71
CA ARG A 65 21.65 -32.06 16.52
C ARG A 65 20.38 -31.26 16.80
N THR A 66 19.50 -31.75 17.68
CA THR A 66 18.30 -31.00 18.10
C THR A 66 18.64 -29.76 18.93
N ALA A 67 19.85 -29.69 19.50
CA ALA A 67 20.35 -28.53 20.25
C ALA A 67 21.04 -27.46 19.37
N PHE A 68 21.03 -27.59 18.04
CA PHE A 68 21.51 -26.54 17.15
C PHE A 68 20.67 -25.26 17.29
N ASP A 69 21.31 -24.12 17.06
CA ASP A 69 20.63 -22.81 17.05
C ASP A 69 19.54 -22.84 15.96
N ILE A 70 18.38 -22.25 16.25
CA ILE A 70 17.25 -22.23 15.30
C ILE A 70 17.64 -21.60 13.96
N LYS A 71 18.50 -20.59 13.96
CA LYS A 71 18.99 -19.98 12.71
C LYS A 71 19.82 -20.95 11.87
N ASP A 72 20.52 -21.90 12.50
CA ASP A 72 21.31 -22.92 11.81
C ASP A 72 20.39 -24.02 11.23
N LEU A 73 19.29 -24.35 11.92
CA LEU A 73 18.28 -25.31 11.46
C LEU A 73 17.45 -24.78 10.29
N LEU A 74 17.17 -23.46 10.28
CA LEU A 74 16.41 -22.81 9.23
C LEU A 74 17.26 -22.35 8.04
N ALA A 75 18.59 -22.25 8.20
CA ALA A 75 19.48 -21.78 7.15
C ALA A 75 19.58 -22.76 5.97
N ALA A 76 19.49 -22.22 4.75
CA ALA A 76 19.87 -22.90 3.54
C ALA A 76 21.41 -22.96 3.38
N LYS A 77 21.90 -23.62 2.32
CA LYS A 77 23.35 -23.79 2.06
C LYS A 77 24.11 -22.47 1.89
N ASN A 78 23.41 -21.39 1.53
CA ASN A 78 23.96 -20.04 1.42
C ASN A 78 24.03 -19.31 2.79
N GLY A 79 23.60 -19.94 3.87
CA GLY A 79 23.53 -19.38 5.23
C GLY A 79 22.34 -18.46 5.47
N ARG A 80 21.51 -18.19 4.45
CA ARG A 80 20.30 -17.38 4.57
C ARG A 80 19.12 -18.26 4.97
N ILE A 81 18.23 -17.70 5.77
CA ILE A 81 16.90 -18.28 6.03
C ILE A 81 16.06 -18.08 4.76
N ASP A 82 15.21 -19.05 4.43
CA ASP A 82 14.39 -19.04 3.21
C ASP A 82 13.41 -17.85 3.21
N GLU A 83 13.30 -17.17 2.07
CA GLU A 83 12.36 -16.06 1.88
C GLU A 83 10.91 -16.55 1.75
N GLN A 84 10.70 -17.86 1.52
CA GLN A 84 9.37 -18.47 1.52
C GLN A 84 8.82 -18.73 2.93
N GLN A 85 9.29 -18.06 3.98
CA GLN A 85 8.78 -18.21 5.34
C GLN A 85 8.13 -16.90 5.82
N ALA A 86 7.17 -16.99 6.74
CA ALA A 86 6.52 -15.81 7.34
C ALA A 86 7.40 -15.11 8.40
N PHE A 87 8.70 -14.99 8.15
CA PHE A 87 9.67 -14.33 9.02
C PHE A 87 10.12 -13.00 8.41
N PHE A 88 9.19 -12.03 8.44
CA PHE A 88 9.38 -10.69 7.89
C PHE A 88 10.38 -9.86 8.70
N SER A 89 11.02 -8.91 8.03
CA SER A 89 11.91 -7.96 8.70
C SER A 89 11.13 -6.95 9.55
N ALA A 90 11.84 -6.24 10.43
CA ALA A 90 11.22 -5.20 11.26
C ALA A 90 10.62 -4.07 10.40
N LYS A 91 11.36 -3.64 9.37
CA LYS A 91 10.88 -2.65 8.40
C LYS A 91 9.63 -3.10 7.66
N GLU A 92 9.52 -4.37 7.31
CA GLU A 92 8.35 -4.91 6.59
C GLU A 92 7.10 -4.98 7.46
N ILE A 93 7.23 -5.40 8.72
CA ILE A 93 6.07 -5.75 9.57
C ILE A 93 5.69 -4.70 10.61
N LEU A 94 6.63 -3.85 11.04
CA LEU A 94 6.36 -2.82 12.07
C LEU A 94 6.00 -1.47 11.47
N SER A 95 6.30 -1.24 10.18
CA SER A 95 5.91 -0.01 9.48
C SER A 95 4.42 -0.01 9.13
N ALA A 96 3.85 1.19 9.05
CA ALA A 96 2.44 1.42 8.71
C ALA A 96 2.35 2.39 7.52
N ALA A 97 1.30 2.27 6.69
CA ALA A 97 0.96 3.34 5.76
C ALA A 97 0.65 4.64 6.55
N PRO A 98 0.90 5.83 5.99
CA PRO A 98 0.71 7.08 6.71
C PRO A 98 -0.77 7.30 7.05
N LEU A 99 -1.07 7.45 8.34
CA LEU A 99 -2.44 7.69 8.80
C LEU A 99 -2.59 9.09 9.41
N THR A 100 -1.57 9.57 10.11
CA THR A 100 -1.62 10.85 10.81
C THR A 100 -1.05 11.98 9.96
N VAL A 101 -1.41 13.23 10.30
CA VAL A 101 -0.80 14.44 9.69
C VAL A 101 0.72 14.37 9.76
N GLU A 102 1.27 13.93 10.89
CA GLU A 102 2.69 13.81 11.16
C GLU A 102 3.35 12.74 10.28
N ASP A 103 2.65 11.64 9.96
CA ASP A 103 3.15 10.63 9.02
C ASP A 103 3.26 11.19 7.60
N TYR A 104 2.24 11.91 7.13
CA TYR A 104 2.32 12.59 5.84
C TYR A 104 3.39 13.68 5.82
N ARG A 105 3.59 14.40 6.93
CA ARG A 105 4.70 15.36 7.06
C ARG A 105 6.05 14.65 6.94
N LYS A 106 6.25 13.50 7.58
CA LYS A 106 7.48 12.70 7.43
C LYS A 106 7.73 12.33 5.97
N LEU A 107 6.70 11.85 5.26
CA LEU A 107 6.80 11.51 3.83
C LEU A 107 7.16 12.71 2.95
N LEU A 108 6.54 13.87 3.19
CA LEU A 108 6.79 15.07 2.41
C LEU A 108 8.18 15.65 2.68
N VAL A 109 8.62 15.67 3.95
CA VAL A 109 9.96 16.15 4.34
C VAL A 109 11.06 15.25 3.82
N ASP A 110 10.80 13.96 3.65
CA ASP A 110 11.75 13.00 3.06
C ASP A 110 12.03 13.26 1.56
N ILE A 111 11.26 14.13 0.89
CA ILE A 111 11.46 14.48 -0.52
C ILE A 111 12.64 15.45 -0.68
N ASP A 112 13.57 15.14 -1.59
CA ASP A 112 14.66 16.05 -1.98
C ASP A 112 14.09 17.42 -2.44
N GLY A 113 14.59 18.52 -1.87
CA GLY A 113 14.08 19.87 -2.14
C GLY A 113 12.93 20.35 -1.23
N VAL A 114 12.40 19.50 -0.35
CA VAL A 114 11.43 19.90 0.69
C VAL A 114 12.13 19.99 2.04
N ARG A 115 12.13 21.18 2.64
CA ARG A 115 12.71 21.45 3.96
C ARG A 115 11.74 21.11 5.08
N ASN A 116 10.47 21.47 4.93
CA ASN A 116 9.39 21.17 5.86
C ASN A 116 8.07 21.07 5.09
N ALA A 117 7.04 20.52 5.72
CA ALA A 117 5.70 20.47 5.15
C ALA A 117 4.67 20.54 6.25
N TRP A 118 3.49 21.06 5.91
CA TRP A 118 2.36 21.10 6.79
C TRP A 118 1.11 20.62 6.06
N LEU A 119 0.41 19.70 6.71
CA LEU A 119 -0.90 19.23 6.32
C LEU A 119 -1.88 19.83 7.30
N TYR A 120 -2.82 20.62 6.81
CA TYR A 120 -3.86 21.18 7.65
C TYR A 120 -5.13 20.34 7.43
N PRO A 121 -5.46 19.43 8.37
CA PRO A 121 -6.85 19.01 8.49
C PRO A 121 -7.61 20.28 8.81
N PHE A 122 -8.84 20.38 8.34
CA PHE A 122 -9.60 21.59 8.52
C PHE A 122 -10.10 21.80 9.98
N ARG A 123 -9.29 21.47 11.01
CA ARG A 123 -9.62 21.50 12.43
C ARG A 123 -8.46 22.03 13.27
N ASP A 124 -8.78 22.76 14.31
CA ASP A 124 -7.87 23.23 15.35
C ASP A 124 -7.57 22.13 16.40
N GLU A 125 -6.75 22.47 17.39
CA GLU A 125 -6.33 21.57 18.47
C GLU A 125 -7.47 21.12 19.40
N GLN A 126 -8.65 21.73 19.30
CA GLN A 126 -9.86 21.38 20.04
C GLN A 126 -10.84 20.57 19.19
N LEU A 127 -10.40 20.11 18.00
CA LEU A 127 -11.21 19.45 16.98
C LEU A 127 -12.33 20.33 16.40
N GLN A 128 -12.27 21.65 16.62
CA GLN A 128 -13.20 22.61 16.02
C GLN A 128 -12.66 23.10 14.67
N LEU A 129 -13.54 23.45 13.74
CA LEU A 129 -13.11 23.94 12.43
C LEU A 129 -12.30 25.23 12.60
N ALA A 130 -11.04 25.27 12.17
CA ALA A 130 -10.17 26.44 12.28
C ALA A 130 -10.58 27.60 11.34
N GLY A 131 -11.65 27.43 10.55
CA GLY A 131 -12.23 28.40 9.61
C GLY A 131 -13.47 27.81 8.90
N LYS A 132 -13.74 28.18 7.63
CA LYS A 132 -14.62 27.42 6.70
C LYS A 132 -13.81 26.51 5.78
N PRO A 133 -14.17 25.21 5.59
CA PRO A 133 -13.36 24.31 4.79
C PRO A 133 -13.17 24.85 3.40
N SER A 134 -11.91 25.02 3.00
CA SER A 134 -11.59 25.30 1.60
C SER A 134 -11.96 24.05 0.81
N GLN A 135 -12.98 24.16 -0.03
CA GLN A 135 -13.40 23.13 -0.97
C GLN A 135 -13.37 23.74 -2.37
N GLU A 136 -13.20 22.90 -3.39
CA GLU A 136 -13.04 23.39 -4.77
C GLU A 136 -14.32 24.07 -5.28
N VAL A 137 -15.48 23.55 -4.87
CA VAL A 137 -16.81 24.06 -5.26
C VAL A 137 -17.72 24.15 -4.05
N SER A 138 -18.47 25.24 -3.93
CA SER A 138 -19.47 25.39 -2.87
C SER A 138 -20.74 24.60 -3.17
N LEU A 139 -21.18 23.78 -2.22
CA LEU A 139 -22.39 22.96 -2.30
C LEU A 139 -23.39 23.37 -1.22
N PHE A 140 -24.68 23.26 -1.55
CA PHE A 140 -25.77 23.65 -0.66
C PHE A 140 -26.91 22.62 -0.71
N ALA A 141 -27.60 22.44 0.41
CA ALA A 141 -28.81 21.62 0.49
C ALA A 141 -30.06 22.47 0.21
N HIS A 142 -30.96 21.95 -0.62
CA HIS A 142 -32.26 22.56 -0.92
C HIS A 142 -33.40 21.66 -0.42
N CYS A 143 -33.73 21.75 0.87
CA CYS A 143 -34.65 20.80 1.55
C CYS A 143 -36.04 20.68 0.89
N LYS A 144 -36.61 21.78 0.38
CA LYS A 144 -37.94 21.75 -0.27
C LYS A 144 -37.98 20.95 -1.58
N LYS A 145 -36.83 20.83 -2.24
CA LYS A 145 -36.67 20.08 -3.49
C LYS A 145 -36.04 18.72 -3.24
N ASP A 146 -35.67 18.43 -1.99
CA ASP A 146 -35.01 17.19 -1.59
C ASP A 146 -33.74 16.87 -2.40
N MET A 147 -32.87 17.88 -2.59
CA MET A 147 -31.69 17.77 -3.44
C MET A 147 -30.53 18.68 -3.02
N LEU A 148 -29.34 18.40 -3.55
CA LEU A 148 -28.18 19.29 -3.50
C LEU A 148 -28.18 20.27 -4.68
N THR A 149 -27.61 21.45 -4.49
CA THR A 149 -27.49 22.49 -5.53
C THR A 149 -26.18 23.29 -5.36
N TYR A 150 -25.73 23.90 -6.47
CA TYR A 150 -24.64 24.87 -6.48
C TYR A 150 -25.10 26.28 -6.08
N GLU A 151 -26.41 26.55 -6.17
CA GLU A 151 -26.97 27.84 -5.78
C GLU A 151 -26.94 28.02 -4.26
N LYS A 152 -26.55 29.20 -3.81
CA LYS A 152 -26.41 29.49 -2.39
C LYS A 152 -27.75 29.42 -1.66
N THR A 153 -27.89 28.48 -0.73
CA THR A 153 -29.01 28.39 0.22
C THR A 153 -28.57 28.73 1.65
N GLU A 154 -29.48 28.61 2.63
CA GLU A 154 -29.16 28.76 4.06
C GLU A 154 -28.33 27.58 4.62
N HIS A 155 -28.31 26.45 3.92
CA HIS A 155 -27.67 25.20 4.37
C HIS A 155 -26.46 24.88 3.48
N SER A 156 -25.30 25.45 3.82
CA SER A 156 -24.03 25.12 3.19
C SER A 156 -23.57 23.72 3.58
N ILE A 157 -23.07 22.95 2.61
CA ILE A 157 -22.42 21.67 2.84
C ILE A 157 -20.91 21.89 2.94
N GLU A 158 -20.31 21.29 3.97
CA GLU A 158 -18.90 21.38 4.28
C GLU A 158 -18.29 19.99 4.17
N LEU A 159 -17.63 19.73 3.04
CA LEU A 159 -16.99 18.43 2.80
C LEU A 159 -15.84 18.19 3.79
N ARG A 160 -15.70 16.93 4.21
CA ARG A 160 -14.66 16.46 5.13
C ARG A 160 -13.76 15.46 4.40
N GLY A 161 -12.58 15.23 4.95
CA GLY A 161 -11.56 14.39 4.31
C GLY A 161 -10.71 15.12 3.27
N LEU A 162 -10.83 16.45 3.15
CA LEU A 162 -9.99 17.27 2.27
C LEU A 162 -8.87 17.95 3.07
N TYR A 163 -7.65 17.89 2.54
CA TYR A 163 -6.46 18.42 3.18
C TYR A 163 -5.80 19.52 2.35
N ARG A 164 -5.50 20.66 2.98
CA ARG A 164 -4.62 21.69 2.41
C ARG A 164 -3.17 21.34 2.74
N VAL A 165 -2.33 21.28 1.71
CA VAL A 165 -0.93 20.93 1.83
C VAL A 165 -0.05 22.13 1.48
N VAL A 166 0.82 22.51 2.42
CA VAL A 166 1.75 23.63 2.25
C VAL A 166 3.18 23.09 2.42
N LEU A 167 4.01 23.28 1.39
CA LEU A 167 5.40 22.87 1.40
C LEU A 167 6.33 24.06 1.68
N ASP A 168 7.31 23.83 2.55
CA ASP A 168 8.48 24.67 2.69
C ASP A 168 9.62 24.07 1.88
N LEU A 169 10.01 24.74 0.82
CA LEU A 169 11.05 24.28 -0.09
C LEU A 169 12.44 24.66 0.45
N GLU A 170 13.42 23.82 0.15
CA GLU A 170 14.82 24.10 0.46
C GLU A 170 15.33 25.31 -0.34
N GLU A 171 16.32 26.00 0.21
CA GLU A 171 17.05 27.03 -0.53
C GLU A 171 17.89 26.39 -1.64
N SER A 172 17.97 27.06 -2.77
CA SER A 172 18.79 26.64 -3.91
C SER A 172 20.01 27.55 -4.03
N ASP A 173 21.19 26.95 -4.23
CA ASP A 173 22.42 27.70 -4.55
C ASP A 173 22.26 28.57 -5.81
N GLU A 174 21.46 28.12 -6.78
CA GLU A 174 21.23 28.80 -8.06
C GLU A 174 20.11 29.84 -7.99
N PHE A 175 19.02 29.55 -7.27
CA PHE A 175 17.80 30.36 -7.30
C PHE A 175 17.43 31.05 -5.98
N GLY A 176 18.21 30.84 -4.92
CA GLY A 176 17.90 31.31 -3.58
C GLY A 176 16.68 30.61 -2.98
N ASP A 177 15.88 31.34 -2.20
CA ASP A 177 14.65 30.83 -1.56
C ASP A 177 13.59 30.49 -2.62
N LEU A 178 13.25 29.21 -2.74
CA LEU A 178 12.26 28.70 -3.70
C LEU A 178 10.81 29.04 -3.31
N ASN A 179 10.56 29.48 -2.08
CA ASN A 179 9.21 29.77 -1.58
C ASN A 179 8.71 31.17 -1.98
N ASN A 180 9.59 32.05 -2.43
CA ASN A 180 9.26 33.41 -2.87
C ASN A 180 9.68 33.63 -4.34
N GLY A 181 9.24 34.73 -4.97
CA GLY A 181 9.63 35.09 -6.34
C GLY A 181 10.98 35.83 -6.44
N GLY A 182 11.75 35.86 -5.35
CA GLY A 182 13.05 36.51 -5.25
C GLY A 182 14.13 35.80 -6.07
N LEU A 183 14.93 36.55 -6.82
CA LEU A 183 16.13 36.09 -7.51
C LEU A 183 17.27 37.05 -7.24
N VAL A 184 18.47 36.50 -7.11
CA VAL A 184 19.70 37.29 -7.04
C VAL A 184 20.27 37.42 -8.45
N PHE A 185 20.58 38.64 -8.87
CA PHE A 185 21.12 38.91 -10.19
C PHE A 185 22.29 39.91 -10.11
N GLN A 186 23.29 39.71 -10.95
CA GLN A 186 24.40 40.65 -11.11
C GLN A 186 24.38 41.19 -12.54
N PHE A 187 24.19 42.49 -12.67
CA PHE A 187 24.21 43.14 -13.98
C PHE A 187 25.63 43.26 -14.52
N PRO A 188 25.83 43.14 -15.84
CA PRO A 188 27.09 43.46 -16.47
C PRO A 188 27.31 44.99 -16.42
N GLY A 189 28.50 45.43 -16.01
CA GLY A 189 28.88 46.85 -16.00
C GLY A 189 29.96 47.15 -14.95
N GLU A 190 30.96 47.96 -15.30
CA GLU A 190 32.04 48.33 -14.37
C GLU A 190 31.51 49.07 -13.13
N GLU A 191 30.50 49.92 -13.30
CA GLU A 191 29.87 50.68 -12.20
C GLU A 191 28.95 49.83 -11.31
N LEU A 192 28.51 48.67 -11.80
CA LEU A 192 27.62 47.75 -11.10
C LEU A 192 28.38 46.56 -10.49
N GLN A 193 29.69 46.48 -10.72
CA GLN A 193 30.53 45.37 -10.30
C GLN A 193 30.55 45.22 -8.78
N GLY A 194 30.23 44.01 -8.30
CA GLY A 194 30.17 43.70 -6.87
C GLY A 194 28.86 44.13 -6.16
N LEU A 195 27.90 44.72 -6.88
CA LEU A 195 26.55 44.94 -6.37
C LEU A 195 25.67 43.73 -6.64
N ILE A 196 24.86 43.38 -5.64
CA ILE A 196 23.92 42.26 -5.70
C ILE A 196 22.52 42.85 -5.81
N PHE A 197 21.83 42.54 -6.91
CA PHE A 197 20.46 42.99 -7.13
C PHE A 197 19.49 41.89 -6.74
N GLN A 198 18.41 42.29 -6.09
CA GLN A 198 17.29 41.42 -5.78
C GLN A 198 16.14 41.73 -6.73
N LEU A 199 15.80 40.76 -7.56
CA LEU A 199 14.64 40.76 -8.44
C LEU A 199 13.50 40.08 -7.69
N LEU A 200 12.32 40.66 -7.65
CA LEU A 200 11.14 40.10 -7.00
C LEU A 200 10.05 39.90 -8.06
N PHE A 201 10.03 38.69 -8.62
CA PHE A 201 8.94 38.20 -9.45
C PHE A 201 7.75 37.77 -8.59
N PRO A 202 6.58 37.49 -9.18
CA PRO A 202 5.47 36.85 -8.47
C PRO A 202 5.90 35.52 -7.84
N ALA A 203 5.39 35.21 -6.66
CA ALA A 203 5.60 33.89 -6.06
C ALA A 203 4.79 32.80 -6.79
N TRP A 204 5.03 31.52 -6.46
CA TRP A 204 4.37 30.38 -7.12
C TRP A 204 2.82 30.51 -7.16
N GLN A 205 2.22 30.98 -6.06
CA GLN A 205 0.76 31.16 -5.91
C GLN A 205 0.20 32.32 -6.73
N GLU A 206 1.04 33.30 -7.04
CA GLU A 206 0.65 34.54 -7.73
C GLU A 206 0.93 34.45 -9.23
N ALA A 207 1.83 33.56 -9.63
CA ALA A 207 2.24 33.35 -11.00
C ALA A 207 1.26 32.46 -11.77
N ASP A 208 0.95 32.85 -13.00
CA ASP A 208 0.40 31.92 -13.99
C ASP A 208 1.52 31.00 -14.48
N HIS A 209 1.87 30.02 -13.66
CA HIS A 209 3.02 29.15 -13.90
C HIS A 209 2.85 28.27 -15.15
N VAL A 210 1.62 27.93 -15.55
CA VAL A 210 1.37 27.18 -16.80
C VAL A 210 1.78 28.03 -18.00
N PHE A 211 1.32 29.29 -18.02
CA PHE A 211 1.69 30.23 -19.06
C PHE A 211 3.19 30.56 -19.02
N PHE A 212 3.73 30.94 -17.85
CA PHE A 212 5.10 31.42 -17.77
C PHE A 212 6.14 30.32 -18.00
N GLN A 213 5.85 29.04 -17.72
CA GLN A 213 6.77 27.95 -18.08
C GLN A 213 6.82 27.67 -19.59
N SER A 214 5.77 28.00 -20.33
CA SER A 214 5.65 27.73 -21.77
C SER A 214 5.89 28.96 -22.67
N ALA A 215 5.89 30.16 -22.09
CA ALA A 215 6.17 31.42 -22.78
C ALA A 215 7.59 31.45 -23.36
N ASP A 216 7.74 32.03 -24.55
CA ASP A 216 9.05 32.19 -25.20
C ASP A 216 9.70 33.52 -24.80
N PRO A 217 10.87 33.52 -24.12
CA PRO A 217 11.59 34.74 -23.75
C PRO A 217 11.91 35.66 -24.94
N ALA A 218 12.04 35.11 -26.16
CA ALA A 218 12.34 35.89 -27.36
C ALA A 218 11.15 36.73 -27.86
N THR A 219 9.95 36.54 -27.30
CA THR A 219 8.71 37.23 -27.71
C THR A 219 8.43 38.50 -26.90
N LEU A 220 9.38 38.92 -26.07
CA LEU A 220 9.24 40.07 -25.17
C LEU A 220 8.85 41.34 -25.93
N ALA A 221 7.72 41.93 -25.55
CA ALA A 221 7.19 43.15 -26.14
C ALA A 221 6.65 44.12 -25.07
N ASN A 222 6.32 45.35 -25.46
CA ASN A 222 5.62 46.34 -24.63
C ASN A 222 6.24 46.59 -23.24
N LYS A 223 7.58 46.58 -23.16
CA LYS A 223 8.32 46.79 -21.90
C LYS A 223 8.14 48.20 -21.34
N GLN A 224 8.01 48.30 -20.02
CA GLN A 224 7.97 49.55 -19.27
C GLN A 224 8.84 49.42 -18.02
N VAL A 225 9.71 50.40 -17.79
CA VAL A 225 10.54 50.51 -16.57
C VAL A 225 10.13 51.79 -15.84
N THR A 226 9.68 51.65 -14.59
CA THR A 226 9.28 52.76 -13.71
C THR A 226 10.22 52.82 -12.51
N GLN A 227 10.83 53.97 -12.24
CA GLN A 227 11.64 54.17 -11.03
C GLN A 227 10.72 54.37 -9.81
N LEU A 228 11.08 53.74 -8.69
CA LEU A 228 10.39 53.83 -7.41
C LEU A 228 11.35 54.29 -6.30
N ASP A 229 10.80 54.69 -5.15
CA ASP A 229 11.61 55.00 -3.97
C ASP A 229 12.28 53.71 -3.45
N GLY A 230 13.59 53.58 -3.67
CA GLY A 230 14.37 52.40 -3.29
C GLY A 230 14.46 51.27 -4.33
N GLY A 231 14.06 51.49 -5.59
CA GLY A 231 14.23 50.48 -6.65
C GLY A 231 13.56 50.81 -7.99
N TRP A 232 13.28 49.78 -8.79
CA TRP A 232 12.61 49.87 -10.09
C TRP A 232 11.47 48.85 -10.18
N ARG A 233 10.43 49.18 -10.94
CA ARG A 233 9.37 48.27 -11.37
C ARG A 233 9.48 48.05 -12.86
N VAL A 234 9.48 46.80 -13.29
CA VAL A 234 9.61 46.41 -14.69
C VAL A 234 8.40 45.57 -15.07
N SER A 235 7.78 45.89 -16.20
CA SER A 235 6.67 45.11 -16.76
C SER A 235 6.87 44.91 -18.26
N PHE A 236 6.57 43.71 -18.77
CA PHE A 236 6.64 43.40 -20.20
C PHE A 236 5.63 42.32 -20.57
N GLU A 237 5.30 42.21 -21.85
CA GLU A 237 4.42 41.17 -22.39
C GLU A 237 5.23 40.04 -22.99
N LEU A 238 4.73 38.82 -22.82
CA LEU A 238 5.27 37.58 -23.39
C LEU A 238 4.16 36.84 -24.14
N SER A 239 4.53 36.01 -25.12
CA SER A 239 3.61 35.09 -25.77
C SER A 239 3.97 33.62 -25.53
N ALA A 240 2.92 32.81 -25.37
CA ALA A 240 2.96 31.36 -25.41
C ALA A 240 1.99 30.90 -26.52
N GLY A 241 2.50 30.72 -27.73
CA GLY A 241 1.67 30.50 -28.92
C GLY A 241 0.82 31.73 -29.24
N ALA A 242 -0.52 31.60 -29.19
CA ALA A 242 -1.46 32.67 -29.49
C ALA A 242 -1.87 33.51 -28.25
N THR A 243 -1.53 33.06 -27.05
CA THR A 243 -1.88 33.74 -25.79
C THR A 243 -0.77 34.71 -25.40
N ILE A 244 -1.13 35.93 -25.01
CA ILE A 244 -0.20 36.98 -24.55
C ILE A 244 -0.58 37.35 -23.11
N LYS A 245 0.42 37.45 -22.22
CA LYS A 245 0.23 37.94 -20.85
C LYS A 245 1.35 38.90 -20.44
N THR A 246 1.00 39.84 -19.57
CA THR A 246 1.94 40.77 -18.95
C THR A 246 2.54 40.14 -17.69
N LEU A 247 3.86 40.22 -17.56
CA LEU A 247 4.59 39.92 -16.34
C LEU A 247 5.13 41.22 -15.74
N GLU A 248 5.01 41.37 -14.41
CA GLU A 248 5.54 42.49 -13.65
C GLU A 248 6.46 41.97 -12.54
N PHE A 249 7.59 42.64 -12.32
CA PHE A 249 8.51 42.34 -11.22
C PHE A 249 9.25 43.60 -10.73
N TYR A 250 9.81 43.52 -9.52
CA TYR A 250 10.50 44.63 -8.87
C TYR A 250 12.01 44.37 -8.75
N VAL A 251 12.82 45.43 -8.80
CA VAL A 251 14.29 45.36 -8.71
C VAL A 251 14.75 46.27 -7.58
N SER A 252 15.58 45.76 -6.68
CA SER A 252 16.12 46.54 -5.55
C SER A 252 17.55 46.14 -5.19
N ILE A 253 18.27 46.99 -4.46
CA ILE A 253 19.60 46.69 -3.91
C ILE A 253 19.49 46.62 -2.39
N PRO A 254 19.62 45.44 -1.77
CA PRO A 254 19.50 45.28 -0.32
C PRO A 254 20.43 46.20 0.46
N GLY A 255 19.88 46.92 1.45
CA GLY A 255 20.64 47.73 2.39
C GLY A 255 21.17 49.08 1.87
N LYS A 256 20.95 49.42 0.60
CA LYS A 256 21.39 50.69 0.00
C LYS A 256 20.23 51.68 -0.12
N GLN A 257 20.34 52.83 0.55
CA GLN A 257 19.29 53.86 0.54
C GLN A 257 19.47 54.91 -0.55
N ASP A 258 20.71 55.15 -0.99
CA ASP A 258 21.02 56.07 -2.09
C ASP A 258 21.39 55.28 -3.34
N LEU A 259 20.47 55.29 -4.31
CA LEU A 259 20.61 54.61 -5.60
C LEU A 259 21.05 55.55 -6.72
N SER A 260 21.15 56.87 -6.45
CA SER A 260 21.53 57.87 -7.45
C SER A 260 22.85 57.58 -8.18
N PRO A 261 23.90 56.97 -7.57
CA PRO A 261 25.17 56.73 -8.26
C PRO A 261 25.12 55.61 -9.30
N VAL A 262 24.11 54.74 -9.26
CA VAL A 262 24.00 53.55 -10.13
C VAL A 262 22.76 53.61 -11.03
N GLU A 263 21.96 54.65 -10.89
CA GLU A 263 20.63 54.76 -11.51
C GLU A 263 20.67 54.72 -13.04
N GLY A 264 21.60 55.47 -13.64
CA GLY A 264 21.72 55.55 -15.09
C GLY A 264 22.07 54.20 -15.72
N GLU A 265 23.07 53.53 -15.17
CA GLU A 265 23.54 52.22 -15.66
C GLU A 265 22.50 51.13 -15.43
N VAL A 266 21.85 51.08 -14.25
CA VAL A 266 20.78 50.09 -13.98
C VAL A 266 19.60 50.28 -14.93
N SER A 267 19.21 51.53 -15.19
CA SER A 267 18.11 51.82 -16.12
C SER A 267 18.46 51.43 -17.57
N LEU A 268 19.73 51.54 -17.97
CA LEU A 268 20.22 51.03 -19.26
C LEU A 268 20.08 49.50 -19.35
N GLN A 269 20.55 48.78 -18.33
CA GLN A 269 20.49 47.31 -18.28
C GLN A 269 19.04 46.79 -18.25
N LEU A 270 18.14 47.45 -17.50
CA LEU A 270 16.73 47.07 -17.44
C LEU A 270 15.93 47.39 -18.71
N ASN A 271 16.49 48.18 -19.64
CA ASN A 271 15.90 48.43 -20.94
C ASN A 271 16.43 47.49 -22.03
N ASP A 272 17.45 46.68 -21.74
CA ASP A 272 17.99 45.68 -22.67
C ASP A 272 17.09 44.44 -22.73
N GLU A 273 16.61 44.10 -23.93
CA GLU A 273 15.74 42.95 -24.17
C GLU A 273 16.46 41.62 -23.93
N GLU A 274 17.75 41.52 -24.26
CA GLU A 274 18.51 40.30 -24.05
C GLU A 274 18.70 40.03 -22.55
N GLN A 275 18.94 41.09 -21.77
CA GLN A 275 19.03 40.99 -20.30
C GLN A 275 17.68 40.63 -19.67
N LEU A 276 16.58 41.27 -20.07
CA LEU A 276 15.25 40.94 -19.55
C LEU A 276 14.84 39.50 -19.90
N ALA A 277 15.14 39.04 -21.12
CA ALA A 277 14.92 37.65 -21.53
C ALA A 277 15.77 36.67 -20.70
N ALA A 278 17.03 37.01 -20.38
CA ALA A 278 17.89 36.20 -19.52
C ALA A 278 17.36 36.13 -18.08
N MET A 279 16.92 37.26 -17.51
CA MET A 279 16.30 37.32 -16.17
C MET A 279 15.02 36.49 -16.12
N PHE A 280 14.17 36.58 -17.15
CA PHE A 280 12.97 35.76 -17.25
C PHE A 280 13.30 34.28 -17.42
N SER A 281 14.33 33.93 -18.21
CA SER A 281 14.78 32.54 -18.37
C SER A 281 15.23 31.92 -17.04
N LEU A 282 15.90 32.69 -16.17
CA LEU A 282 16.23 32.27 -14.80
C LEU A 282 14.97 32.06 -13.95
N TYR A 283 13.98 32.95 -14.06
CA TYR A 283 12.70 32.78 -13.38
C TYR A 283 11.92 31.56 -13.88
N GLN A 284 11.92 31.28 -15.18
CA GLN A 284 11.35 30.06 -15.75
C GLN A 284 12.05 28.80 -15.22
N ALA A 285 13.38 28.81 -15.15
CA ALA A 285 14.15 27.69 -14.59
C ALA A 285 13.79 27.46 -13.11
N LYS A 286 13.64 28.53 -12.32
CA LYS A 286 13.15 28.47 -10.93
C LYS A 286 11.75 27.86 -10.85
N LEU A 287 10.80 28.34 -11.66
CA LEU A 287 9.43 27.79 -11.70
C LEU A 287 9.43 26.30 -12.07
N LYS A 288 10.27 25.90 -13.03
CA LYS A 288 10.41 24.49 -13.43
C LYS A 288 10.97 23.61 -12.30
N LYS A 289 11.92 24.12 -11.52
CA LYS A 289 12.45 23.43 -10.34
C LYS A 289 11.38 23.26 -9.27
N ILE A 290 10.61 24.31 -8.97
CA ILE A 290 9.47 24.27 -8.02
C ILE A 290 8.42 23.26 -8.50
N ALA A 291 8.06 23.32 -9.78
CA ALA A 291 7.11 22.38 -10.38
C ALA A 291 7.58 20.92 -10.25
N GLY A 292 8.86 20.64 -10.47
CA GLY A 292 9.44 19.31 -10.27
C GLY A 292 9.23 18.77 -8.84
N ILE A 293 9.50 19.61 -7.83
CA ILE A 293 9.34 19.23 -6.42
C ILE A 293 7.86 19.02 -6.08
N LEU A 294 6.98 19.93 -6.50
CA LEU A 294 5.53 19.80 -6.27
C LEU A 294 4.94 18.58 -6.97
N SER A 295 5.40 18.25 -8.19
CA SER A 295 4.97 17.05 -8.90
C SER A 295 5.35 15.78 -8.14
N GLN A 296 6.58 15.73 -7.61
CA GLN A 296 7.04 14.63 -6.77
C GLN A 296 6.24 14.53 -5.46
N ALA A 297 5.98 15.65 -4.79
CA ALA A 297 5.12 15.70 -3.60
C ALA A 297 3.70 15.21 -3.90
N LYS A 298 3.11 15.62 -5.02
CA LYS A 298 1.78 15.14 -5.45
C LYS A 298 1.80 13.63 -5.69
N ALA A 299 2.86 13.09 -6.30
CA ALA A 299 3.01 11.66 -6.52
C ALA A 299 3.13 10.87 -5.20
N VAL A 300 3.95 11.34 -4.25
CA VAL A 300 4.12 10.71 -2.94
C VAL A 300 2.80 10.71 -2.15
N LEU A 301 2.07 11.82 -2.14
CA LEU A 301 0.77 11.91 -1.46
C LEU A 301 -0.26 10.96 -2.05
N HIS A 302 -0.42 10.93 -3.37
CA HIS A 302 -1.44 10.10 -4.02
C HIS A 302 -1.06 8.61 -4.01
N GLY A 303 0.23 8.28 -3.99
CA GLY A 303 0.70 6.91 -3.78
C GLY A 303 0.44 6.37 -2.38
N ASN A 304 0.19 7.24 -1.39
CA ASN A 304 -0.05 6.86 0.00
C ASN A 304 -1.37 7.41 0.58
N ARG A 305 -2.32 7.79 -0.28
CA ARG A 305 -3.58 8.43 0.11
C ARG A 305 -4.44 7.47 0.94
N ASN A 306 -5.14 7.96 1.95
CA ASN A 306 -6.11 7.17 2.70
C ASN A 306 -7.46 7.08 2.00
N LEU A 307 -8.23 6.04 2.36
CA LEU A 307 -9.63 5.88 1.95
C LEU A 307 -10.47 7.06 2.40
N CYS A 308 -11.29 7.58 1.49
CA CYS A 308 -12.16 8.73 1.71
C CYS A 308 -11.43 10.01 2.14
N GLU A 309 -10.16 10.14 1.79
CA GLU A 309 -9.38 11.34 2.00
C GLU A 309 -8.75 11.80 0.69
N ASP A 310 -8.60 13.10 0.50
CA ASP A 310 -8.01 13.68 -0.70
C ASP A 310 -7.30 15.02 -0.43
N PHE A 311 -6.43 15.42 -1.35
CA PHE A 311 -5.59 16.61 -1.23
C PHE A 311 -6.04 17.72 -2.17
N LEU A 312 -6.12 18.93 -1.65
CA LEU A 312 -6.28 20.13 -2.47
C LEU A 312 -4.98 20.43 -3.23
N PRO A 313 -5.00 21.31 -4.25
CA PRO A 313 -3.80 21.73 -4.97
C PRO A 313 -2.68 22.17 -4.02
N LEU A 314 -1.46 21.69 -4.29
CA LEU A 314 -0.31 21.95 -3.43
C LEU A 314 0.14 23.40 -3.51
N GLU A 315 0.49 23.97 -2.36
CA GLU A 315 0.98 25.34 -2.22
C GLU A 315 2.41 25.36 -1.64
N THR A 316 3.19 26.40 -1.94
CA THR A 316 4.39 26.71 -1.15
C THR A 316 4.04 27.59 0.06
N VAL A 317 4.89 27.61 1.09
CA VAL A 317 4.67 28.45 2.26
C VAL A 317 4.91 29.93 1.92
N CYS A 318 4.04 30.83 2.39
CA CYS A 318 4.35 32.26 2.32
C CYS A 318 5.41 32.63 3.36
N THR A 319 6.31 33.53 3.00
CA THR A 319 7.38 34.00 3.89
C THR A 319 7.15 35.45 4.33
N ARG A 320 7.55 35.76 5.57
CA ARG A 320 7.49 37.11 6.13
C ARG A 320 8.82 37.49 6.79
N ASP A 321 9.44 38.51 6.23
CA ASP A 321 10.68 39.08 6.76
C ASP A 321 10.48 39.67 8.15
N ILE A 322 11.37 39.28 9.07
CA ILE A 322 11.48 39.82 10.41
C ILE A 322 12.88 40.36 10.61
N ALA A 323 13.00 41.60 11.10
CA ALA A 323 14.26 42.16 11.54
C ALA A 323 14.30 42.33 13.06
N ILE A 324 15.47 42.10 13.64
CA ILE A 324 15.77 42.38 15.04
C ILE A 324 16.60 43.66 15.17
N CYS A 325 16.22 44.52 16.11
CA CYS A 325 17.04 45.61 16.60
C CYS A 325 17.35 45.38 18.08
N ALA A 326 18.61 45.16 18.42
CA ALA A 326 19.00 44.81 19.78
C ALA A 326 20.26 45.53 20.27
N ASP A 327 20.27 45.86 21.57
CA ASP A 327 21.42 46.40 22.28
C ASP A 327 21.92 45.35 23.29
N ILE A 328 23.12 44.82 23.07
CA ILE A 328 23.67 43.69 23.84
C ILE A 328 24.98 44.11 24.51
N GLU A 329 25.09 43.91 25.83
CA GLU A 329 26.35 44.09 26.56
C GLU A 329 27.10 42.76 26.66
N VAL A 330 28.38 42.79 26.29
CA VAL A 330 29.24 41.61 26.22
C VAL A 330 30.50 41.81 27.06
N GLU A 331 31.16 40.72 27.43
CA GLU A 331 32.43 40.75 28.13
C GLU A 331 33.52 41.47 27.33
N ALA A 332 34.49 42.07 28.02
CA ALA A 332 35.57 42.83 27.37
C ALA A 332 36.37 41.97 26.38
N GLY A 333 36.58 40.68 26.69
CA GLY A 333 37.31 39.72 25.86
C GLY A 333 36.46 38.99 24.81
N ALA A 334 35.14 39.18 24.78
CA ALA A 334 34.26 38.46 23.86
C ALA A 334 34.52 38.86 22.39
N ASP A 335 34.51 37.87 21.51
CA ASP A 335 34.53 38.04 20.06
C ASP A 335 33.12 38.43 19.59
N ILE A 336 32.97 39.65 19.08
CA ILE A 336 31.66 40.23 18.76
C ILE A 336 31.05 39.54 17.55
N GLU A 337 31.86 39.22 16.55
CA GLU A 337 31.46 38.54 15.33
C GLU A 337 30.97 37.11 15.63
N LYS A 338 31.68 36.38 16.50
CA LYS A 338 31.25 35.05 16.98
C LYS A 338 29.93 35.11 17.77
N VAL A 339 29.82 36.07 18.69
CA VAL A 339 28.58 36.26 19.48
C VAL A 339 27.42 36.62 18.55
N TYR A 340 27.63 37.53 17.60
CA TYR A 340 26.58 37.93 16.66
C TYR A 340 26.14 36.77 15.76
N ALA A 341 27.09 35.99 15.22
CA ALA A 341 26.78 34.79 14.45
C ALA A 341 25.94 33.80 15.27
N ARG A 342 26.25 33.61 16.55
CA ARG A 342 25.45 32.75 17.43
C ARG A 342 24.06 33.31 17.70
N VAL A 343 23.92 34.62 17.91
CA VAL A 343 22.61 35.29 18.06
C VAL A 343 21.74 35.06 16.82
N LEU A 344 22.31 35.24 15.61
CA LEU A 344 21.60 34.99 14.35
C LEU A 344 21.19 33.51 14.22
N PHE A 345 22.09 32.58 14.54
CA PHE A 345 21.82 31.14 14.48
C PHE A 345 20.69 30.70 15.42
N GLU A 346 20.70 31.15 16.68
CA GLU A 346 19.63 30.82 17.63
C GLU A 346 18.30 31.50 17.27
N LEU A 347 18.33 32.71 16.73
CA LEU A 347 17.15 33.37 16.16
C LEU A 347 16.57 32.56 14.99
N GLU A 348 17.42 32.09 14.07
CA GLU A 348 16.97 31.26 12.94
C GLU A 348 16.31 29.97 13.44
N ASN A 349 16.92 29.25 14.37
CA ASN A 349 16.36 28.01 14.93
C ASN A 349 15.08 28.25 15.73
N TYR A 350 14.98 29.37 16.45
CA TYR A 350 13.77 29.72 17.18
C TYR A 350 12.61 30.07 16.24
N LEU A 351 12.88 30.81 15.16
CA LEU A 351 11.88 31.25 14.20
C LEU A 351 11.43 30.14 13.26
N ASP A 352 12.37 29.35 12.74
CA ASP A 352 12.16 28.34 11.71
C ASP A 352 13.01 27.07 12.00
N PRO A 353 12.64 26.29 13.04
CA PRO A 353 13.38 25.10 13.45
C PRO A 353 13.45 24.05 12.34
N ARG A 354 14.60 23.38 12.23
CA ARG A 354 14.87 22.35 11.22
C ARG A 354 14.32 20.98 11.64
N VAL A 355 14.03 20.15 10.65
CA VAL A 355 13.72 18.73 10.85
C VAL A 355 15.02 17.93 10.76
N ASN A 356 15.30 17.12 11.79
CA ASN A 356 16.52 16.30 11.85
C ASN A 356 16.25 14.86 11.39
N PHE A 357 17.21 14.28 10.69
CA PHE A 357 17.22 12.87 10.29
C PHE A 357 18.22 12.06 11.13
N TYR A 358 17.83 10.85 11.50
CA TYR A 358 18.61 9.94 12.34
C TYR A 358 18.86 8.61 11.64
N THR A 359 20.00 7.98 11.91
CA THR A 359 20.27 6.59 11.53
C THR A 359 19.63 5.61 12.50
N LEU A 360 19.37 4.37 12.05
CA LEU A 360 18.88 3.29 12.91
C LEU A 360 19.78 3.06 14.14
N LYS A 361 21.10 3.16 13.93
CA LYS A 361 22.09 2.98 14.98
C LYS A 361 22.00 4.05 16.06
N GLU A 362 21.86 5.33 15.68
CA GLU A 362 21.73 6.43 16.65
C GLU A 362 20.48 6.28 17.52
N LEU A 363 19.35 5.88 16.92
CA LEU A 363 18.11 5.66 17.68
C LEU A 363 18.23 4.43 18.60
N THR A 364 18.88 3.36 18.14
CA THR A 364 19.14 2.17 18.96
C THR A 364 20.10 2.47 20.11
N ASP A 365 21.16 3.23 19.87
CA ASP A 365 22.14 3.66 20.87
C ASP A 365 21.50 4.61 21.92
N GLN A 366 20.43 5.33 21.55
CA GLN A 366 19.58 6.11 22.46
C GLN A 366 18.60 5.23 23.28
N GLY A 367 18.52 3.94 23.01
CA GLY A 367 17.66 2.99 23.74
C GLY A 367 16.21 2.94 23.26
N LEU A 368 15.90 3.48 22.08
CA LEU A 368 14.56 3.39 21.50
C LEU A 368 14.27 1.95 21.03
N PRO A 369 13.09 1.38 21.35
CA PRO A 369 12.73 0.06 20.89
C PRO A 369 12.35 0.06 19.40
N ALA A 370 12.55 -1.08 18.72
CA ALA A 370 12.24 -1.24 17.29
C ALA A 370 10.83 -0.78 16.91
N GLN A 371 9.83 -1.11 17.74
CA GLN A 371 8.43 -0.72 17.49
C GLN A 371 8.20 0.80 17.44
N GLU A 372 8.98 1.59 18.19
CA GLU A 372 8.89 3.06 18.17
C GLU A 372 9.69 3.65 17.00
N ILE A 373 10.82 3.03 16.65
CA ILE A 373 11.67 3.45 15.52
C ILE A 373 10.94 3.29 14.19
N PHE A 374 10.32 2.12 13.98
CA PHE A 374 9.61 1.78 12.75
C PHE A 374 8.14 2.26 12.75
N GLN A 375 7.73 3.05 13.75
CA GLN A 375 6.37 3.57 13.79
C GLN A 375 6.13 4.62 12.70
N GLY A 376 5.15 4.33 11.84
CA GLY A 376 4.72 5.19 10.75
C GLY A 376 5.29 4.73 9.39
N PRO A 377 5.38 5.65 8.41
CA PRO A 377 5.74 5.31 7.05
C PRO A 377 7.23 5.01 6.90
N VAL A 378 7.55 4.18 5.91
CA VAL A 378 8.92 3.91 5.50
C VAL A 378 9.48 5.13 4.77
N LEU A 379 10.62 5.63 5.26
CA LEU A 379 11.34 6.77 4.69
C LEU A 379 12.60 6.32 3.94
N THR A 380 13.09 7.15 3.03
CA THR A 380 14.29 6.89 2.22
C THR A 380 15.57 7.48 2.80
N HIS A 381 15.47 8.55 3.61
CA HIS A 381 16.61 9.30 4.11
C HIS A 381 16.88 9.14 5.62
N GLY A 382 16.55 7.98 6.19
CA GLY A 382 16.70 7.68 7.62
C GLY A 382 15.39 7.83 8.39
N PHE A 383 15.46 8.17 9.68
CA PHE A 383 14.31 8.22 10.57
C PHE A 383 14.08 9.64 11.10
N ILE A 384 12.80 10.03 11.23
CA ILE A 384 12.39 11.30 11.81
C ILE A 384 11.61 11.03 13.10
N LYS A 385 12.04 11.63 14.21
CA LYS A 385 11.31 11.55 15.48
C LYS A 385 10.04 12.38 15.41
N THR A 386 8.90 11.74 15.72
CA THR A 386 7.59 12.37 15.65
C THR A 386 7.47 13.60 16.57
N ASP A 387 8.06 13.55 17.76
CA ASP A 387 7.95 14.63 18.74
C ASP A 387 8.75 15.87 18.31
N GLU A 388 9.96 15.71 17.81
CA GLU A 388 10.76 16.81 17.24
C GLU A 388 10.06 17.42 16.01
N LEU A 389 9.43 16.59 15.16
CA LEU A 389 8.67 17.08 14.01
C LEU A 389 7.46 17.93 14.41
N LYS A 390 6.81 17.65 15.53
CA LYS A 390 5.68 18.47 16.03
C LYS A 390 6.13 19.86 16.47
N GLU A 391 7.36 19.99 16.94
CA GLU A 391 7.94 21.27 17.37
C GLU A 391 8.25 22.20 16.18
N THR A 392 8.32 21.67 14.95
CA THR A 392 8.58 22.46 13.74
C THR A 392 7.33 23.05 13.07
N ARG A 393 6.29 23.35 13.86
CA ARG A 393 5.09 24.06 13.38
C ARG A 393 5.38 25.57 13.23
N PRO A 394 4.79 26.26 12.24
CA PRO A 394 5.03 27.68 12.04
C PRO A 394 4.51 28.48 13.24
N ARG A 395 5.35 29.34 13.81
CA ARG A 395 4.96 30.16 14.96
C ARG A 395 3.98 31.25 14.53
N THR A 396 2.81 31.29 15.15
CA THR A 396 1.82 32.37 14.96
C THR A 396 2.12 33.60 15.80
N VAL A 397 2.83 33.43 16.92
CA VAL A 397 3.26 34.49 17.84
C VAL A 397 4.71 34.28 18.23
N ILE A 398 5.51 35.34 18.08
CA ILE A 398 6.91 35.38 18.48
C ILE A 398 7.02 36.21 19.76
N LEU A 399 7.59 35.63 20.82
CA LEU A 399 7.75 36.29 22.12
C LEU A 399 9.17 36.84 22.25
N VAL A 400 9.29 38.13 22.57
CA VAL A 400 10.59 38.79 22.74
C VAL A 400 11.31 38.28 24.00
N SER A 401 10.57 37.80 25.01
CA SER A 401 11.14 37.19 26.22
C SER A 401 11.98 35.95 25.91
N ASP A 402 11.51 35.11 25.00
CA ASP A 402 12.21 33.87 24.63
C ASP A 402 13.52 34.21 23.92
N ILE A 403 13.48 35.24 23.07
CA ILE A 403 14.65 35.78 22.38
C ILE A 403 15.67 36.33 23.36
N ILE A 404 15.23 37.09 24.35
CA ILE A 404 16.13 37.59 25.40
C ILE A 404 16.78 36.43 26.15
N ASN A 405 16.03 35.38 26.48
CA ASN A 405 16.56 34.23 27.23
C ASN A 405 17.68 33.52 26.46
N PHE A 406 17.46 33.12 25.20
CA PHE A 406 18.53 32.41 24.47
C PHE A 406 19.72 33.33 24.15
N ILE A 407 19.51 34.65 23.96
CA ILE A 407 20.64 35.58 23.78
C ILE A 407 21.46 35.66 25.08
N MET A 408 20.81 35.68 26.24
CA MET A 408 21.48 35.67 27.55
C MET A 408 22.26 34.38 27.81
N ASP A 409 21.85 33.25 27.22
CA ASP A 409 22.54 31.96 27.35
C ASP A 409 23.80 31.86 26.47
N ILE A 410 24.03 32.81 25.56
CA ILE A 410 25.22 32.82 24.69
C ILE A 410 26.46 33.23 25.51
N GLU A 411 27.48 32.39 25.44
CA GLU A 411 28.78 32.64 26.07
C GLU A 411 29.35 34.02 25.67
N GLY A 412 29.69 34.83 26.69
CA GLY A 412 30.22 36.18 26.50
C GLY A 412 29.18 37.31 26.53
N VAL A 413 27.87 37.00 26.58
CA VAL A 413 26.80 37.98 26.82
C VAL A 413 26.62 38.23 28.32
N LEU A 414 26.62 39.50 28.73
CA LEU A 414 26.40 39.91 30.12
C LEU A 414 24.95 40.38 30.36
N THR A 415 24.42 41.19 29.46
CA THR A 415 23.05 41.74 29.58
C THR A 415 22.46 42.04 28.21
N VAL A 416 21.17 41.78 28.02
CA VAL A 416 20.40 42.32 26.89
C VAL A 416 19.66 43.59 27.34
N LYS A 417 20.03 44.75 26.79
CA LYS A 417 19.48 46.05 27.21
C LYS A 417 18.13 46.35 26.57
N ASN A 418 17.98 46.00 25.30
CA ASN A 418 16.79 46.27 24.52
C ASN A 418 16.69 45.30 23.34
N VAL A 419 15.49 44.87 23.00
CA VAL A 419 15.18 44.08 21.80
C VAL A 419 13.87 44.59 21.21
N LEU A 420 13.88 44.85 19.90
CA LEU A 420 12.72 45.26 19.13
C LEU A 420 12.63 44.37 17.89
N LEU A 421 11.42 43.90 17.59
CA LEU A 421 11.14 43.15 16.37
C LEU A 421 10.33 43.98 15.39
N THR A 422 10.62 43.84 14.10
CA THR A 422 9.84 44.46 13.03
C THR A 422 9.45 43.42 12.00
N LYS A 423 8.14 43.28 11.72
CA LYS A 423 7.62 42.49 10.59
C LYS A 423 7.47 43.38 9.35
N TYR A 424 7.90 42.87 8.20
CA TYR A 424 7.74 43.51 6.89
C TYR A 424 6.67 42.82 6.05
N GLY A 425 6.01 43.59 5.19
CA GLY A 425 5.05 43.10 4.19
C GLY A 425 5.76 42.60 2.93
N ALA A 426 4.98 42.04 1.99
CA ALA A 426 5.49 41.58 0.69
C ALA A 426 6.12 42.70 -0.15
N ASP A 427 5.65 43.94 0.03
CA ASP A 427 6.21 45.15 -0.58
C ASP A 427 7.51 45.65 0.08
N GLY A 428 8.03 44.89 1.05
CA GLY A 428 9.22 45.24 1.80
C GLY A 428 9.03 46.40 2.78
N LYS A 429 7.81 46.90 3.01
CA LYS A 429 7.56 47.98 3.99
C LYS A 429 7.27 47.41 5.38
N PRO A 430 7.62 48.13 6.46
CA PRO A 430 7.33 47.68 7.81
C PRO A 430 5.82 47.72 8.09
N VAL A 431 5.25 46.59 8.48
CA VAL A 431 3.81 46.44 8.81
C VAL A 431 3.59 46.52 10.32
N GLN A 432 4.44 45.86 11.11
CA GLN A 432 4.43 45.93 12.57
C GLN A 432 5.83 46.30 13.06
N ALA A 433 6.16 47.59 13.07
CA ALA A 433 7.47 48.09 13.46
C ALA A 433 7.66 48.14 14.97
N GLY A 434 8.87 47.82 15.43
CA GLY A 434 9.34 48.12 16.79
C GLY A 434 8.57 47.45 17.92
N GLN A 435 8.09 46.22 17.73
CA GLN A 435 7.38 45.46 18.75
C GLN A 435 8.31 45.05 19.89
N ARG A 436 7.89 45.32 21.14
CA ARG A 436 8.69 45.13 22.36
C ARG A 436 8.43 43.82 23.11
N TRP A 437 7.26 43.21 22.91
CA TRP A 437 6.78 42.10 23.75
C TRP A 437 6.45 40.87 22.93
N CYS A 438 5.61 41.04 21.91
CA CYS A 438 5.26 39.98 20.99
C CYS A 438 5.06 40.53 19.58
N LEU A 439 5.33 39.68 18.58
CA LEU A 439 5.08 39.97 17.18
C LEU A 439 4.10 38.92 16.64
N LYS A 440 3.00 39.38 16.04
CA LYS A 440 1.96 38.49 15.48
C LYS A 440 2.21 38.21 14.00
N MET A 441 2.20 36.94 13.64
CA MET A 441 2.37 36.46 12.27
C MET A 441 1.04 36.38 11.53
N ASP A 442 1.14 36.39 10.21
CA ASP A 442 -0.01 36.13 9.34
C ASP A 442 -0.29 34.62 9.33
N GLU A 443 -1.54 34.24 9.17
CA GLU A 443 -1.93 32.83 9.12
C GLU A 443 -1.29 32.13 7.91
N GLY A 444 -0.69 30.96 8.13
CA GLY A 444 -0.04 30.17 7.08
C GLY A 444 1.29 30.71 6.55
N CYS A 445 1.83 31.81 7.11
CA CYS A 445 3.14 32.33 6.71
C CYS A 445 4.23 32.05 7.76
N LYS A 446 5.41 31.66 7.29
CA LYS A 446 6.57 31.44 8.16
C LYS A 446 7.42 32.71 8.33
N PRO A 447 7.97 32.94 9.54
CA PRO A 447 8.91 34.02 9.78
C PRO A 447 10.29 33.71 9.19
N VAL A 448 10.88 34.67 8.48
CA VAL A 448 12.26 34.56 7.95
C VAL A 448 13.10 35.71 8.50
N LEU A 449 14.26 35.40 9.07
CA LEU A 449 15.16 36.41 9.63
C LEU A 449 15.83 37.22 8.50
N SER A 450 15.55 38.52 8.46
CA SER A 450 16.18 39.44 7.52
C SER A 450 17.45 40.02 8.14
N VAL A 451 18.59 39.39 7.88
CA VAL A 451 19.90 39.80 8.46
C VAL A 451 20.28 41.22 8.04
N PHE A 452 20.07 41.59 6.76
CA PHE A 452 20.43 42.91 6.23
C PHE A 452 19.57 44.06 6.78
N ARG A 453 18.34 43.75 7.23
CA ARG A 453 17.44 44.73 7.86
C ARG A 453 17.62 44.78 9.38
N SER A 454 18.28 43.78 9.95
CA SER A 454 18.55 43.68 11.39
C SER A 454 19.71 44.59 11.80
N LYS A 455 19.62 45.16 13.02
CA LYS A 455 20.63 46.07 13.57
C LYS A 455 20.92 45.73 15.02
N VAL A 456 22.06 45.09 15.26
CA VAL A 456 22.52 44.76 16.61
C VAL A 456 23.73 45.62 16.97
N LEU A 457 23.67 46.25 18.14
CA LEU A 457 24.74 47.06 18.68
C LEU A 457 25.31 46.40 19.94
N PHE A 458 26.62 46.17 19.95
CA PHE A 458 27.30 45.54 21.07
C PHE A 458 27.98 46.59 21.95
N PHE A 459 27.95 46.39 23.26
CA PHE A 459 28.59 47.26 24.24
C PHE A 459 29.65 46.50 25.02
N LYS A 460 30.87 47.05 25.07
CA LYS A 460 31.88 46.66 26.07
C LYS A 460 31.97 47.81 27.08
N GLY A 461 31.24 47.69 28.19
CA GLY A 461 30.98 48.79 29.11
C GLY A 461 30.17 49.91 28.46
N LYS A 462 30.77 51.10 28.30
CA LYS A 462 30.11 52.28 27.68
C LYS A 462 30.43 52.48 26.19
N LEU A 463 31.27 51.62 25.60
CA LEU A 463 31.72 51.76 24.22
C LEU A 463 30.86 50.91 23.27
N PRO A 464 30.22 51.51 22.26
CA PRO A 464 29.44 50.78 21.26
C PRO A 464 30.32 50.26 20.12
N PHE A 465 30.06 49.03 19.68
CA PHE A 465 30.72 48.34 18.58
C PHE A 465 29.69 47.77 17.62
N ARG A 466 30.00 47.80 16.32
CA ARG A 466 29.19 47.13 15.29
C ARG A 466 29.92 45.89 14.79
N PRO A 467 29.23 44.76 14.62
CA PRO A 467 29.83 43.56 14.07
C PRO A 467 30.20 43.77 12.60
N ARG A 468 31.28 43.13 12.15
CA ARG A 468 31.59 43.02 10.73
C ARG A 468 30.71 41.93 10.12
N LEU A 469 29.76 42.36 9.28
CA LEU A 469 28.71 41.49 8.78
C LEU A 469 29.25 40.26 8.01
N ASN A 470 30.22 40.46 7.11
CA ASN A 470 30.76 39.37 6.29
C ASN A 470 31.38 38.24 7.13
N GLU A 471 32.23 38.59 8.10
CA GLU A 471 32.87 37.61 9.01
C GLU A 471 31.85 36.90 9.92
N SER A 472 30.81 37.63 10.32
CA SER A 472 29.70 37.04 11.10
C SER A 472 28.88 36.06 10.25
N LEU A 473 28.65 36.36 8.97
CA LEU A 473 27.95 35.47 8.02
C LEU A 473 28.76 34.22 7.71
N ASP A 474 30.08 34.32 7.54
CA ASP A 474 30.96 33.16 7.35
C ASP A 474 30.89 32.21 8.56
N THR A 475 30.92 32.79 9.77
CA THR A 475 30.76 32.02 11.01
C THR A 475 29.37 31.41 11.16
N LEU A 476 28.32 32.13 10.76
CA LEU A 476 26.95 31.63 10.75
C LEU A 476 26.81 30.45 9.78
N ASN A 477 27.40 30.52 8.59
CA ASN A 477 27.40 29.41 7.63
C ASN A 477 28.13 28.18 8.17
N TYR A 478 29.24 28.37 8.90
CA TYR A 478 29.90 27.28 9.61
C TYR A 478 29.00 26.62 10.67
N LEU A 479 28.29 27.42 11.47
CA LEU A 479 27.33 26.90 12.47
C LEU A 479 26.18 26.13 11.80
N ARG A 480 25.64 26.65 10.69
CA ARG A 480 24.60 25.97 9.90
C ARG A 480 25.08 24.62 9.36
N GLY A 481 26.34 24.51 8.94
CA GLY A 481 26.94 23.26 8.48
C GLY A 481 27.18 22.24 9.60
N LEU A 482 27.55 22.68 10.80
CA LEU A 482 27.69 21.78 11.96
C LEU A 482 26.35 21.23 12.47
N ALA A 483 25.30 22.03 12.40
CA ALA A 483 23.96 21.67 12.85
C ALA A 483 23.13 20.94 11.78
N SER A 484 23.66 20.82 10.56
CA SER A 484 23.02 20.09 9.48
C SER A 484 23.02 18.58 9.80
N GLN A 485 21.84 18.05 10.04
CA GLN A 485 21.54 16.61 10.03
C GLN A 485 20.59 16.34 8.87
N ASP A 486 21.11 16.59 7.67
CA ASP A 486 20.35 16.50 6.43
C ASP A 486 19.99 15.04 6.08
N LYS A 487 19.19 14.89 5.04
CA LYS A 487 18.72 13.63 4.46
C LYS A 487 19.86 12.61 4.29
N LEU A 488 19.79 11.51 5.05
CA LEU A 488 20.85 10.50 5.16
C LEU A 488 20.73 9.43 4.06
N LYS A 489 21.34 9.65 2.90
CA LYS A 489 21.38 8.66 1.81
C LYS A 489 22.33 7.50 2.13
N GLY A 490 21.87 6.26 1.92
CA GLY A 490 22.71 5.05 1.98
C GLY A 490 23.05 4.57 3.39
N SER A 491 22.31 5.03 4.41
CA SER A 491 22.41 4.48 5.77
C SER A 491 21.63 3.16 5.88
N ALA A 492 22.03 2.29 6.81
CA ALA A 492 21.28 1.06 7.07
C ALA A 492 19.92 1.40 7.71
N ASP A 493 18.85 0.93 7.07
CA ASP A 493 17.45 1.28 7.36
C ASP A 493 16.64 0.11 7.92
N ASP A 494 17.27 -1.04 8.18
CA ASP A 494 16.64 -2.22 8.78
C ASP A 494 17.62 -3.02 9.63
N PHE A 495 17.08 -3.85 10.53
CA PHE A 495 17.88 -4.83 11.28
C PHE A 495 18.29 -5.98 10.36
N PRO A 496 19.58 -6.38 10.38
CA PRO A 496 20.03 -7.49 9.55
C PRO A 496 19.37 -8.79 10.01
N MET A 497 18.76 -9.52 9.08
CA MET A 497 18.28 -10.86 9.35
C MET A 497 19.45 -11.77 9.79
N PRO A 498 19.26 -12.62 10.81
CA PRO A 498 20.32 -13.46 11.33
C PRO A 498 20.76 -14.47 10.26
N MET A 499 22.06 -14.50 9.98
CA MET A 499 22.67 -15.54 9.15
C MET A 499 22.93 -16.78 10.01
N GLY A 500 22.55 -17.94 9.48
CA GLY A 500 22.83 -19.24 10.10
C GLY A 500 23.97 -19.98 9.42
N THR A 501 24.49 -20.98 10.10
CA THR A 501 25.44 -21.94 9.55
C THR A 501 24.67 -23.17 9.07
N PHE A 502 24.73 -23.48 7.77
CA PHE A 502 24.10 -24.69 7.24
C PHE A 502 24.65 -25.94 7.93
N ARG A 503 23.76 -26.73 8.54
CA ARG A 503 24.08 -28.02 9.17
C ARG A 503 23.48 -29.15 8.36
N GLN A 504 24.26 -30.21 8.12
CA GLN A 504 23.75 -31.44 7.49
C GLN A 504 23.02 -32.30 8.54
N ALA A 505 21.87 -31.83 9.02
CA ALA A 505 21.13 -32.49 10.10
C ALA A 505 20.55 -33.86 9.72
N GLY A 506 20.36 -34.13 8.43
CA GLY A 506 19.73 -35.35 7.90
C GLY A 506 20.68 -36.50 7.56
N GLU A 507 22.00 -36.35 7.74
CA GLU A 507 22.94 -37.46 7.47
C GLU A 507 22.84 -38.51 8.58
N TYR A 508 22.55 -39.78 8.23
CA TYR A 508 22.40 -40.86 9.21
C TYR A 508 23.44 -41.96 9.04
N VAL A 509 24.06 -42.36 10.15
CA VAL A 509 24.96 -43.53 10.23
C VAL A 509 24.25 -44.63 11.00
N SER A 510 24.20 -45.84 10.42
CA SER A 510 23.50 -46.98 11.04
C SER A 510 24.15 -47.39 12.35
N VAL A 511 23.30 -47.75 13.32
CA VAL A 511 23.74 -48.32 14.59
C VAL A 511 24.49 -49.64 14.41
N GLU A 512 24.30 -50.36 13.29
CA GLU A 512 25.05 -51.57 12.94
C GLU A 512 26.57 -51.34 12.93
N GLN A 513 27.01 -50.11 12.63
CA GLN A 513 28.42 -49.75 12.55
C GLN A 513 29.06 -49.54 13.92
N GLU A 514 28.26 -49.26 14.95
CA GLU A 514 28.72 -49.02 16.32
C GLU A 514 28.90 -50.31 17.13
N PHE A 515 28.41 -51.46 16.62
CA PHE A 515 28.57 -52.74 17.30
C PHE A 515 30.01 -53.28 17.23
N PRO A 516 30.46 -54.01 18.27
CA PRO A 516 31.73 -54.69 18.23
C PRO A 516 31.86 -55.66 17.06
N MET A 517 33.07 -55.76 16.49
CA MET A 517 33.41 -56.61 15.34
C MET A 517 32.98 -58.08 15.49
N THR A 518 32.89 -58.60 16.72
CA THR A 518 32.47 -59.97 17.03
C THR A 518 31.04 -60.29 16.62
N TYR A 519 30.17 -59.28 16.52
CA TYR A 519 28.78 -59.43 16.08
C TYR A 519 28.71 -59.66 14.56
N GLY A 520 29.71 -59.21 13.80
CA GLY A 520 29.81 -59.45 12.35
C GLY A 520 28.77 -58.71 11.50
N ILE A 521 28.16 -57.66 12.06
CA ILE A 521 27.09 -56.89 11.40
C ILE A 521 27.55 -55.55 10.80
N GLY A 522 28.64 -54.97 11.29
CA GLY A 522 29.19 -53.71 10.76
C GLY A 522 29.86 -53.86 9.39
N ASN A 523 30.55 -52.79 8.94
CA ASN A 523 31.08 -52.68 7.57
C ASN A 523 32.06 -53.80 7.15
N TYR A 524 32.80 -54.38 8.10
CA TYR A 524 33.73 -55.47 7.82
C TYR A 524 33.05 -56.84 7.66
N GLY A 525 31.80 -56.98 8.14
CA GLY A 525 31.00 -58.19 8.03
C GLY A 525 31.61 -59.44 8.68
N LEU A 526 31.12 -60.60 8.27
CA LEU A 526 31.68 -61.90 8.61
C LEU A 526 32.67 -62.37 7.53
N PRO A 527 33.73 -63.11 7.89
CA PRO A 527 34.64 -63.69 6.90
C PRO A 527 33.88 -64.67 5.97
N GLU A 528 34.33 -64.79 4.72
CA GLU A 528 33.69 -65.67 3.73
C GLU A 528 33.58 -67.13 4.20
N SER A 529 34.55 -67.57 5.01
CA SER A 529 34.61 -68.89 5.65
C SER A 529 33.57 -69.13 6.75
N ALA A 530 32.79 -68.12 7.14
CA ALA A 530 31.73 -68.28 8.15
C ALA A 530 30.62 -69.20 7.64
N GLY A 531 30.15 -70.09 8.52
CA GLY A 531 29.10 -71.05 8.19
C GLY A 531 27.75 -70.39 7.85
N PRO A 532 26.86 -71.08 7.10
CA PRO A 532 25.55 -70.53 6.70
C PRO A 532 24.69 -70.09 7.88
N GLU A 533 24.70 -70.84 8.98
CA GLU A 533 23.95 -70.50 10.20
C GLU A 533 24.42 -69.19 10.83
N ARG A 534 25.74 -68.97 10.91
CA ARG A 534 26.30 -67.73 11.48
C ARG A 534 25.97 -66.52 10.61
N LYS A 535 25.96 -66.69 9.28
CA LYS A 535 25.52 -65.66 8.33
C LYS A 535 24.04 -65.33 8.52
N ALA A 536 23.19 -66.34 8.68
CA ALA A 536 21.75 -66.15 8.94
C ALA A 536 21.48 -65.45 10.28
N GLN A 537 22.20 -65.80 11.35
CA GLN A 537 22.09 -65.13 12.66
C GLN A 537 22.49 -63.65 12.59
N ALA A 538 23.57 -63.33 11.88
CA ALA A 538 23.97 -61.94 11.67
C ALA A 538 22.92 -61.16 10.87
N GLN A 539 22.34 -61.76 9.82
CA GLN A 539 21.23 -61.16 9.07
C GLN A 539 19.97 -60.97 9.94
N GLN A 540 19.66 -61.90 10.84
CA GLN A 540 18.54 -61.77 11.78
C GLN A 540 18.73 -60.60 12.74
N LEU A 541 19.93 -60.41 13.28
CA LEU A 541 20.23 -59.26 14.13
C LEU A 541 20.18 -57.95 13.36
N LYS A 542 20.72 -57.90 12.13
CA LYS A 542 20.56 -56.74 11.25
C LYS A 542 19.09 -56.40 11.05
N ALA A 543 18.27 -57.40 10.72
CA ALA A 543 16.83 -57.22 10.54
C ALA A 543 16.14 -56.64 11.78
N TYR A 544 16.53 -57.08 12.98
CA TYR A 544 16.04 -56.53 14.24
C TYR A 544 16.45 -55.05 14.43
N LEU A 545 17.71 -54.72 14.13
CA LEU A 545 18.23 -53.34 14.27
C LEU A 545 17.65 -52.37 13.24
N ARG A 546 17.16 -52.85 12.09
CA ARG A 546 16.54 -52.01 11.05
C ARG A 546 15.37 -51.19 11.54
N PHE A 547 14.61 -51.69 12.52
CA PHE A 547 13.52 -50.93 13.13
C PHE A 547 14.03 -49.64 13.80
N PHE A 548 15.10 -49.74 14.59
CA PHE A 548 15.69 -48.60 15.27
C PHE A 548 16.43 -47.68 14.30
N ASP A 549 17.12 -48.24 13.32
CA ASP A 549 17.78 -47.47 12.26
C ASP A 549 16.80 -46.58 11.51
N GLN A 550 15.65 -47.13 11.09
CA GLN A 550 14.63 -46.37 10.37
C GLN A 550 14.08 -45.25 11.25
N LEU A 551 13.74 -45.54 12.51
CA LEU A 551 13.21 -44.55 13.45
C LEU A 551 14.18 -43.37 13.66
N LEU A 552 15.47 -43.66 13.88
CA LEU A 552 16.49 -42.64 14.07
C LEU A 552 16.72 -41.83 12.78
N ALA A 553 16.81 -42.49 11.63
CA ALA A 553 16.95 -41.83 10.33
C ALA A 553 15.77 -40.89 10.04
N ASP A 554 14.54 -41.30 10.38
CA ASP A 554 13.35 -40.48 10.22
C ASP A 554 13.37 -39.26 11.16
N PHE A 555 13.84 -39.39 12.40
CA PHE A 555 14.04 -38.22 13.28
C PHE A 555 15.06 -37.21 12.71
N PHE A 556 16.18 -37.69 12.15
CA PHE A 556 17.16 -36.82 11.50
C PHE A 556 16.60 -36.18 10.23
N SER A 557 15.81 -36.92 9.44
CA SER A 557 15.10 -36.40 8.27
C SER A 557 14.11 -35.31 8.68
N GLN A 558 13.27 -35.56 9.69
CA GLN A 558 12.33 -34.58 10.23
C GLN A 558 13.04 -33.31 10.71
N LEU A 559 14.19 -33.44 11.37
CA LEU A 559 14.99 -32.29 11.81
C LEU A 559 15.58 -31.51 10.62
N ALA A 560 16.07 -32.20 9.59
CA ALA A 560 16.60 -31.58 8.38
C ALA A 560 15.55 -30.80 7.58
N HIS A 561 14.30 -31.24 7.67
CA HIS A 561 13.14 -30.65 7.02
C HIS A 561 12.30 -29.75 7.94
N ALA A 562 12.80 -29.41 9.14
CA ALA A 562 12.09 -28.55 10.08
C ALA A 562 11.74 -27.17 9.46
N LYS A 563 12.61 -26.64 8.59
CA LYS A 563 12.37 -25.39 7.86
C LYS A 563 11.20 -25.46 6.87
N ASP A 564 10.95 -26.64 6.30
CA ASP A 564 9.90 -26.83 5.28
C ASP A 564 8.51 -26.83 5.94
N LEU A 565 8.42 -27.22 7.22
CA LEU A 565 7.19 -27.14 8.01
C LEU A 565 6.70 -25.70 8.22
N PHE A 566 7.64 -24.75 8.29
CA PHE A 566 7.36 -23.32 8.44
C PHE A 566 7.36 -22.57 7.09
N SER A 567 7.55 -23.27 5.97
CA SER A 567 7.48 -22.65 4.65
C SER A 567 6.05 -22.25 4.32
N LEU A 568 5.89 -21.27 3.46
CA LEU A 568 4.66 -20.85 2.81
C LEU A 568 4.57 -21.48 1.42
N GLU A 569 5.24 -22.61 1.17
CA GLU A 569 5.17 -23.32 -0.09
C GLU A 569 3.86 -24.12 -0.18
N GLY A 570 3.10 -23.93 -1.26
CA GLY A 570 1.82 -24.62 -1.49
C GLY A 570 1.98 -26.06 -1.99
N SER A 571 3.10 -26.36 -2.65
CA SER A 571 3.43 -27.69 -3.19
C SER A 571 3.97 -28.68 -2.16
N LEU A 572 3.86 -28.39 -0.87
CA LEU A 572 4.36 -29.26 0.18
C LEU A 572 3.53 -30.55 0.24
N SER A 573 4.12 -31.66 -0.21
CA SER A 573 3.43 -32.94 -0.30
C SER A 573 3.50 -33.81 0.97
N GLN A 574 4.21 -33.38 2.01
CA GLN A 574 4.35 -34.11 3.28
C GLN A 574 4.78 -33.18 4.45
N THR A 575 4.34 -33.50 5.67
CA THR A 575 4.79 -32.93 6.94
C THR A 575 5.57 -33.91 7.82
N TYR A 576 5.49 -35.21 7.54
CA TYR A 576 6.39 -36.21 8.10
C TYR A 576 7.44 -36.57 7.07
N PHE A 577 8.70 -36.36 7.43
CA PHE A 577 9.83 -36.62 6.56
C PHE A 577 10.56 -37.86 7.04
N GLY A 578 10.66 -38.85 6.15
CA GLY A 578 11.39 -40.08 6.40
C GLY A 578 12.58 -40.23 5.45
N GLN A 579 13.60 -40.97 5.88
CA GLN A 579 14.73 -41.34 5.03
C GLN A 579 14.70 -42.84 4.74
N TYR A 580 14.61 -43.20 3.46
CA TYR A 580 14.59 -44.61 3.05
C TYR A 580 16.01 -45.18 3.00
N LEU A 581 16.33 -46.09 3.92
CA LEU A 581 17.67 -46.68 4.10
C LEU A 581 18.03 -47.79 3.08
N ALA A 582 17.60 -47.63 1.83
CA ALA A 582 17.76 -48.64 0.77
C ALA A 582 19.23 -48.88 0.34
N GLN A 583 20.13 -47.93 0.61
CA GLN A 583 21.55 -47.99 0.21
C GLN A 583 22.45 -48.69 1.25
N MET A 584 21.89 -49.23 2.33
CA MET A 584 22.69 -49.87 3.37
C MET A 584 23.14 -51.29 2.98
N ASN A 585 24.38 -51.65 3.35
CA ASN A 585 25.01 -52.93 3.02
C ASN A 585 24.18 -54.13 3.51
N GLY A 586 23.74 -54.98 2.58
CA GLY A 586 22.96 -56.20 2.86
C GLY A 586 21.44 -56.03 2.92
N ALA A 587 20.90 -54.84 2.63
CA ALA A 587 19.45 -54.59 2.64
C ALA A 587 18.67 -55.57 1.74
N GLY A 588 19.19 -55.88 0.55
CA GLY A 588 18.55 -56.80 -0.40
C GLY A 588 18.47 -58.27 0.05
N GLU A 589 19.25 -58.66 1.06
CA GLU A 589 19.27 -60.03 1.61
C GLU A 589 18.30 -60.21 2.78
N ILE A 590 17.92 -59.11 3.45
CA ILE A 590 17.05 -59.11 4.65
C ILE A 590 15.57 -59.10 4.25
N TYR A 591 15.22 -58.41 3.17
CA TYR A 591 13.84 -58.31 2.69
C TYR A 591 13.45 -59.53 1.83
N ARG A 592 12.59 -60.40 2.39
CA ARG A 592 12.22 -61.72 1.82
C ARG A 592 11.52 -61.64 0.46
N ASP A 593 10.57 -60.71 0.30
CA ASP A 593 9.99 -60.36 -0.98
C ASP A 593 10.58 -59.05 -1.45
N ALA A 594 11.80 -59.15 -1.96
CA ALA A 594 12.45 -58.02 -2.55
C ALA A 594 11.62 -57.47 -3.71
N ALA A 595 10.69 -58.16 -4.38
CA ALA A 595 9.95 -57.55 -5.50
C ALA A 595 8.90 -56.54 -5.01
N SER A 596 8.09 -56.89 -4.01
CA SER A 596 7.07 -56.00 -3.42
C SER A 596 7.68 -54.88 -2.58
N LEU A 597 8.78 -55.16 -1.86
CA LEU A 597 9.54 -54.12 -1.15
C LEU A 597 10.45 -53.33 -2.09
N LYS A 598 10.97 -53.87 -3.20
CA LYS A 598 11.67 -53.07 -4.23
C LYS A 598 10.72 -52.09 -4.92
N GLN A 599 9.44 -52.41 -5.09
CA GLN A 599 8.46 -51.43 -5.60
C GLN A 599 8.31 -50.21 -4.68
N VAL A 600 8.47 -50.38 -3.36
CA VAL A 600 8.38 -49.31 -2.35
C VAL A 600 9.75 -48.63 -2.09
N PHE A 601 10.84 -49.40 -2.11
CA PHE A 601 12.18 -48.99 -1.69
C PHE A 601 13.20 -48.77 -2.83
N GLN A 602 12.96 -49.22 -4.07
CA GLN A 602 13.79 -48.82 -5.24
C GLN A 602 13.29 -47.52 -5.87
N PRO A 603 14.18 -46.64 -6.35
CA PRO A 603 13.81 -45.69 -7.38
C PRO A 603 13.43 -46.48 -8.64
N PRO A 604 12.23 -46.31 -9.22
CA PRO A 604 11.90 -46.99 -10.47
C PRO A 604 12.71 -46.34 -11.58
N ALA A 605 13.39 -47.17 -12.37
CA ALA A 605 13.72 -46.81 -13.73
C ALA A 605 12.93 -47.77 -14.65
N PRO A 606 12.09 -47.29 -15.57
CA PRO A 606 11.60 -45.94 -15.81
C PRO A 606 10.11 -45.81 -15.43
N ALA A 607 9.81 -45.23 -14.26
CA ALA A 607 8.48 -44.73 -13.93
C ALA A 607 8.66 -43.56 -12.95
N ASP A 608 8.20 -42.40 -13.38
CA ASP A 608 8.04 -41.12 -12.66
C ASP A 608 8.56 -41.05 -11.19
N PRO A 609 9.68 -40.35 -10.94
CA PRO A 609 10.22 -40.10 -9.60
C PRO A 609 9.22 -39.46 -8.62
N GLU A 610 8.26 -38.66 -9.10
CA GLU A 610 7.28 -38.00 -8.23
C GLU A 610 6.25 -38.99 -7.68
N LYS A 611 5.77 -39.94 -8.49
CA LYS A 611 4.84 -40.98 -8.03
C LYS A 611 5.40 -41.85 -6.90
N VAL A 612 6.72 -42.00 -6.86
CA VAL A 612 7.41 -42.76 -5.82
C VAL A 612 7.53 -41.95 -4.55
N LYS A 613 7.78 -40.65 -4.68
CA LYS A 613 7.79 -39.70 -3.57
C LYS A 613 6.39 -39.62 -2.93
N GLU A 614 5.34 -39.55 -3.74
CA GLU A 614 3.94 -39.56 -3.29
C GLU A 614 3.57 -40.87 -2.59
N ALA A 615 3.88 -42.03 -3.19
CA ALA A 615 3.60 -43.33 -2.57
C ALA A 615 4.33 -43.53 -1.23
N ARG A 616 5.52 -42.93 -1.09
CA ARG A 616 6.33 -42.92 0.12
C ARG A 616 5.76 -42.00 1.19
N ALA A 617 5.38 -40.78 0.82
CA ALA A 617 4.68 -39.85 1.70
C ALA A 617 3.41 -40.49 2.28
N PHE A 618 2.63 -41.19 1.45
CA PHE A 618 1.42 -41.91 1.86
C PHE A 618 1.67 -43.00 2.91
N LEU A 619 2.87 -43.59 2.97
CA LEU A 619 3.22 -44.57 4.01
C LEU A 619 3.52 -43.91 5.36
N LEU A 620 3.94 -42.65 5.36
CA LEU A 620 4.29 -41.89 6.56
C LEU A 620 3.06 -41.19 7.16
N GLU A 621 2.20 -40.64 6.29
CA GLU A 621 0.98 -39.96 6.71
C GLU A 621 -0.12 -40.09 5.66
N SER A 622 -1.38 -40.05 6.10
CA SER A 622 -2.52 -39.93 5.20
C SER A 622 -2.71 -38.48 4.75
N PRO A 623 -3.42 -38.21 3.64
CA PRO A 623 -3.74 -36.86 3.20
C PRO A 623 -4.45 -36.02 4.28
N GLU A 624 -5.35 -36.63 5.06
CA GLU A 624 -6.07 -35.94 6.14
C GLU A 624 -5.12 -35.49 7.25
N LEU A 625 -4.15 -36.35 7.61
CA LEU A 625 -3.15 -36.03 8.62
C LEU A 625 -2.15 -34.96 8.14
N LEU A 626 -1.78 -35.00 6.85
CA LEU A 626 -1.01 -33.96 6.19
C LEU A 626 -1.71 -32.61 6.31
N TYR A 627 -2.99 -32.53 5.93
CA TYR A 627 -3.75 -31.28 5.98
C TYR A 627 -3.98 -30.79 7.41
N GLU A 628 -4.28 -31.66 8.37
CA GLU A 628 -4.43 -31.30 9.78
C GLU A 628 -3.14 -30.68 10.33
N ARG A 629 -2.00 -31.33 10.11
CA ARG A 629 -0.70 -30.85 10.59
C ARG A 629 -0.28 -29.57 9.89
N ARG A 630 -0.47 -29.49 8.58
CA ARG A 630 -0.16 -28.30 7.80
C ARG A 630 -0.97 -27.09 8.27
N ASN A 631 -2.28 -27.27 8.48
CA ASN A 631 -3.14 -26.23 9.03
C ASN A 631 -2.65 -25.74 10.40
N ARG A 632 -2.26 -26.64 11.31
CA ARG A 632 -1.73 -26.26 12.62
C ARG A 632 -0.45 -25.42 12.54
N PHE A 633 0.44 -25.71 11.59
CA PHE A 633 1.64 -24.89 11.37
C PHE A 633 1.27 -23.49 10.86
N LEU A 634 0.34 -23.40 9.91
CA LEU A 634 -0.12 -22.11 9.38
C LEU A 634 -0.85 -21.28 10.44
N ASP A 635 -1.72 -21.91 11.24
CA ASP A 635 -2.40 -21.25 12.37
C ASP A 635 -1.40 -20.72 13.40
N HIS A 636 -0.33 -21.47 13.67
CA HIS A 636 0.75 -20.99 14.54
C HIS A 636 1.47 -19.76 13.95
N LEU A 637 1.70 -19.73 12.64
CA LEU A 637 2.32 -18.59 11.97
C LEU A 637 1.40 -17.36 11.99
N MET A 638 0.11 -17.52 11.68
CA MET A 638 -0.88 -16.43 11.73
C MET A 638 -1.06 -15.86 13.14
N ALA A 639 -1.05 -16.73 14.17
CA ALA A 639 -1.21 -16.32 15.55
C ALA A 639 -0.10 -15.35 16.03
N ARG A 640 1.08 -15.35 15.40
CA ARG A 640 2.15 -14.36 15.69
C ARG A 640 1.73 -12.94 15.39
N PHE A 641 0.78 -12.76 14.48
CA PHE A 641 0.24 -11.47 14.06
C PHE A 641 -1.15 -11.19 14.65
N GLY A 642 -1.67 -12.08 15.50
CA GLY A 642 -3.00 -11.95 16.11
C GLY A 642 -4.16 -12.24 15.16
N GLU A 643 -3.93 -12.92 14.04
CA GLU A 643 -4.94 -13.23 13.03
C GLU A 643 -5.51 -14.65 13.20
N SER A 644 -6.76 -14.88 12.76
CA SER A 644 -7.46 -16.17 12.86
C SER A 644 -8.48 -16.35 11.75
N PHE A 645 -8.57 -17.57 11.19
CA PHE A 645 -9.55 -17.97 10.17
C PHE A 645 -10.74 -18.77 10.73
N ASN A 646 -10.95 -18.76 12.04
CA ASN A 646 -12.04 -19.53 12.65
C ASN A 646 -13.41 -19.17 12.07
N GLU A 647 -13.71 -17.88 11.87
CA GLU A 647 -14.99 -17.44 11.29
C GLU A 647 -15.13 -17.88 9.83
N TYR A 648 -14.05 -17.77 9.05
CA TYR A 648 -14.00 -18.24 7.66
C TYR A 648 -14.28 -19.74 7.56
N VAL A 649 -13.65 -20.55 8.42
CA VAL A 649 -13.85 -22.00 8.46
C VAL A 649 -15.28 -22.35 8.88
N LEU A 650 -15.84 -21.67 9.87
CA LEU A 650 -17.25 -21.87 10.26
C LEU A 650 -18.22 -21.52 9.13
N MET A 651 -17.93 -20.46 8.37
CA MET A 651 -18.70 -20.10 7.17
C MET A 651 -18.61 -21.21 6.12
N LEU A 652 -17.41 -21.73 5.82
CA LEU A 652 -17.25 -22.83 4.85
C LEU A 652 -18.04 -24.09 5.27
N TYR A 653 -18.08 -24.41 6.58
CA TYR A 653 -18.92 -25.47 7.11
C TYR A 653 -20.41 -25.17 6.90
N ALA A 654 -20.88 -23.98 7.23
CA ALA A 654 -22.29 -23.61 7.11
C ALA A 654 -22.77 -23.62 5.65
N TYR A 655 -21.95 -23.06 4.74
CA TYR A 655 -22.22 -23.02 3.30
C TYR A 655 -22.32 -24.42 2.68
N ARG A 656 -21.35 -25.31 2.95
CA ARG A 656 -21.33 -26.65 2.34
C ARG A 656 -22.29 -27.64 2.96
N ASN A 657 -22.67 -27.48 4.23
CA ASN A 657 -23.58 -28.39 4.93
C ASN A 657 -25.06 -27.97 4.87
N ALA A 658 -25.44 -27.04 3.98
CA ALA A 658 -26.82 -26.57 3.86
C ALA A 658 -27.79 -27.68 3.41
N ASP A 659 -27.35 -28.56 2.50
CA ASP A 659 -28.19 -29.61 1.90
C ASP A 659 -27.57 -31.03 1.90
N GLU A 660 -26.24 -31.17 1.84
CA GLU A 660 -25.51 -32.43 1.95
C GLU A 660 -24.28 -32.26 2.87
N TYR A 661 -23.89 -33.30 3.63
CA TYR A 661 -22.68 -33.23 4.45
C TYR A 661 -21.43 -33.34 3.56
N GLU A 662 -21.09 -32.27 2.86
CA GLU A 662 -19.84 -32.19 2.10
C GLU A 662 -18.67 -31.76 3.00
N GLU A 663 -17.55 -32.48 2.90
CA GLU A 663 -16.33 -32.11 3.60
C GLU A 663 -15.74 -30.82 3.02
N ILE A 664 -15.15 -30.00 3.90
CA ILE A 664 -14.39 -28.82 3.48
C ILE A 664 -13.19 -29.28 2.66
N ASP A 665 -12.96 -28.61 1.53
CA ASP A 665 -11.72 -28.76 0.79
C ASP A 665 -10.56 -28.19 1.62
N ALA A 666 -9.87 -29.09 2.32
CA ALA A 666 -8.77 -28.74 3.21
C ALA A 666 -7.57 -28.16 2.44
N GLN A 667 -7.42 -28.48 1.15
CA GLN A 667 -6.35 -27.94 0.32
C GLN A 667 -6.63 -26.47 -0.01
N ALA A 668 -7.84 -26.13 -0.46
CA ALA A 668 -8.24 -24.75 -0.72
C ALA A 668 -8.02 -23.85 0.51
N LEU A 669 -8.43 -24.31 1.71
CA LEU A 669 -8.21 -23.57 2.95
C LEU A 669 -6.71 -23.33 3.27
N ILE A 670 -5.85 -24.30 2.96
CA ILE A 670 -4.40 -24.16 3.14
C ILE A 670 -3.83 -23.13 2.16
N GLU A 671 -4.29 -23.15 0.91
CA GLU A 671 -3.90 -22.19 -0.13
C GLU A 671 -4.32 -20.76 0.26
N ASP A 672 -5.53 -20.57 0.77
CA ASP A 672 -6.02 -19.28 1.30
C ASP A 672 -5.14 -18.76 2.45
N LYS A 673 -4.81 -19.62 3.42
CA LYS A 673 -3.92 -19.25 4.55
C LYS A 673 -2.53 -18.87 4.09
N ILE A 674 -1.99 -19.60 3.12
CA ILE A 674 -0.68 -19.31 2.53
C ILE A 674 -0.72 -17.97 1.78
N ALA A 675 -1.75 -17.72 0.98
CA ALA A 675 -1.93 -16.46 0.26
C ALA A 675 -2.06 -15.27 1.23
N PHE A 676 -2.86 -15.41 2.29
CA PHE A 676 -2.99 -14.41 3.34
C PHE A 676 -1.66 -14.12 4.05
N LEU A 677 -0.91 -15.16 4.45
CA LEU A 677 0.38 -14.99 5.12
C LEU A 677 1.42 -14.35 4.21
N ARG A 678 1.47 -14.73 2.92
CA ARG A 678 2.41 -14.14 1.94
C ARG A 678 2.16 -12.65 1.75
N ASP A 679 0.89 -12.26 1.61
CA ASP A 679 0.51 -10.86 1.39
C ASP A 679 0.41 -10.07 2.71
N TYR A 680 0.58 -10.72 3.87
CA TYR A 680 0.38 -10.12 5.20
C TYR A 680 1.11 -8.79 5.43
N PRO A 681 2.39 -8.62 5.07
CA PRO A 681 3.09 -7.34 5.25
C PRO A 681 2.38 -6.19 4.53
N VAL A 682 1.79 -6.45 3.35
CA VAL A 682 1.07 -5.46 2.56
C VAL A 682 -0.32 -5.23 3.15
N ILE A 683 -1.11 -6.28 3.36
CA ILE A 683 -2.51 -6.14 3.81
C ILE A 683 -2.65 -5.67 5.27
N SER A 684 -1.59 -5.80 6.09
CA SER A 684 -1.58 -5.28 7.47
C SER A 684 -1.12 -3.81 7.54
N ARG A 685 -0.13 -3.43 6.71
CA ARG A 685 0.40 -2.06 6.59
C ARG A 685 -0.58 -1.12 5.90
N GLU A 686 -1.20 -1.57 4.81
CA GLU A 686 -1.96 -0.73 3.87
C GLU A 686 -3.47 -0.70 4.16
N ARG A 687 -3.92 -1.16 5.34
CA ARG A 687 -5.36 -1.34 5.68
C ARG A 687 -6.26 -0.16 5.30
N GLY A 688 -5.82 1.06 5.59
CA GLY A 688 -6.56 2.30 5.30
C GLY A 688 -6.16 3.00 4.00
N GLN A 689 -5.19 2.45 3.26
CA GLN A 689 -4.64 3.06 2.05
C GLN A 689 -5.59 2.84 0.87
N ALA A 690 -5.89 3.92 0.16
CA ALA A 690 -6.67 3.91 -1.06
C ALA A 690 -5.81 3.61 -2.28
N PHE A 691 -6.47 3.34 -3.41
CA PHE A 691 -5.78 3.25 -4.68
C PHE A 691 -5.31 4.64 -5.15
N ASN A 692 -4.25 4.65 -5.95
CA ASN A 692 -3.72 5.85 -6.57
C ASN A 692 -4.44 6.12 -7.90
N TYR A 693 -5.41 7.02 -7.91
CA TYR A 693 -6.19 7.34 -9.11
C TYR A 693 -5.39 8.09 -10.20
N ARG A 694 -4.13 8.45 -9.96
CA ARG A 694 -3.25 9.06 -10.98
C ARG A 694 -2.50 8.02 -11.81
N GLU A 695 -2.54 6.76 -11.40
CA GLU A 695 -1.92 5.63 -12.07
C GLU A 695 -3.00 4.71 -12.66
N PRO A 696 -2.69 3.91 -13.69
CA PRO A 696 -3.60 2.88 -14.17
C PRO A 696 -4.06 1.98 -13.02
N ALA A 697 -5.37 1.80 -12.88
CA ALA A 697 -5.97 0.98 -11.81
C ALA A 697 -6.71 -0.26 -12.35
N TRP A 698 -7.14 -0.25 -13.62
CA TRP A 698 -7.97 -1.31 -14.20
C TRP A 698 -7.18 -2.60 -14.44
N ASN A 699 -7.56 -3.70 -13.78
CA ASN A 699 -6.85 -5.00 -13.84
C ASN A 699 -5.36 -4.89 -13.46
N THR A 700 -5.06 -4.15 -12.39
CA THR A 700 -3.70 -3.95 -11.87
C THR A 700 -3.64 -4.15 -10.35
N ALA A 701 -2.44 -4.25 -9.78
CA ALA A 701 -2.27 -4.30 -8.32
C ALA A 701 -2.56 -2.96 -7.60
N ASN A 702 -2.86 -1.88 -8.34
CA ASN A 702 -3.27 -0.57 -7.80
C ASN A 702 -4.73 -0.62 -7.36
N VAL A 703 -4.96 -1.34 -6.26
CA VAL A 703 -6.23 -1.45 -5.55
C VAL A 703 -6.04 -1.01 -4.11
N SER A 704 -7.12 -0.59 -3.44
CA SER A 704 -7.03 -0.17 -2.04
C SER A 704 -6.62 -1.33 -1.13
N GLY A 705 -5.94 -1.03 -0.03
CA GLY A 705 -5.52 -2.07 0.91
C GLY A 705 -6.70 -2.76 1.60
N LEU A 706 -7.85 -2.07 1.73
CA LEU A 706 -9.09 -2.69 2.16
C LEU A 706 -9.54 -3.77 1.15
N GLU A 707 -9.57 -3.49 -0.16
CA GLU A 707 -9.92 -4.51 -1.17
C GLU A 707 -8.99 -5.72 -1.10
N LYS A 708 -7.66 -5.51 -0.99
CA LYS A 708 -6.69 -6.61 -0.82
C LYS A 708 -6.99 -7.46 0.41
N ARG A 709 -7.28 -6.80 1.54
CA ARG A 709 -7.56 -7.48 2.81
C ARG A 709 -8.87 -8.25 2.77
N LEU A 710 -9.95 -7.66 2.25
CA LEU A 710 -11.25 -8.33 2.10
C LEU A 710 -11.15 -9.55 1.18
N ALA A 711 -10.42 -9.42 0.06
CA ALA A 711 -10.18 -10.54 -0.85
C ALA A 711 -9.47 -11.71 -0.14
N ARG A 712 -8.40 -11.44 0.60
CA ARG A 712 -7.65 -12.51 1.31
C ARG A 712 -8.42 -13.11 2.48
N LEU A 713 -9.23 -12.34 3.20
CA LEU A 713 -10.07 -12.85 4.30
C LEU A 713 -11.29 -13.66 3.81
N SER A 714 -11.70 -13.46 2.55
CA SER A 714 -12.83 -14.19 1.94
C SER A 714 -12.38 -15.35 1.04
N GLY A 715 -11.07 -15.55 0.86
CA GLY A 715 -10.52 -16.57 -0.04
C GLY A 715 -10.78 -16.26 -1.52
N MET A 716 -10.67 -15.00 -1.93
CA MET A 716 -10.62 -14.60 -3.34
C MET A 716 -9.17 -14.62 -3.84
N ASP A 717 -8.94 -15.29 -4.96
CA ASP A 717 -7.60 -15.54 -5.50
C ASP A 717 -6.90 -14.27 -6.01
N ASP A 718 -7.67 -13.35 -6.61
CA ASP A 718 -7.14 -12.21 -7.36
C ASP A 718 -7.89 -10.92 -7.00
N PHE A 719 -7.28 -10.11 -6.14
CA PHE A 719 -7.80 -8.79 -5.79
C PHE A 719 -7.59 -7.73 -6.88
N SER A 720 -6.80 -8.01 -7.91
CA SER A 720 -6.49 -7.04 -8.99
C SER A 720 -7.58 -6.98 -10.06
N ARG A 721 -8.45 -8.00 -10.10
CA ARG A 721 -9.53 -8.15 -11.09
C ARG A 721 -10.58 -7.04 -10.94
N ARG A 722 -10.73 -6.24 -11.99
CA ARG A 722 -11.73 -5.18 -12.12
C ARG A 722 -12.76 -5.48 -13.21
N PHE A 723 -12.54 -6.49 -14.02
CA PHE A 723 -13.55 -6.96 -14.94
C PHE A 723 -14.15 -8.25 -14.40
N LEU A 724 -15.34 -8.12 -13.79
CA LEU A 724 -16.07 -9.21 -13.16
C LEU A 724 -17.19 -9.70 -14.07
N PHE A 725 -17.67 -8.88 -15.01
CA PHE A 725 -18.69 -9.27 -15.98
C PHE A 725 -18.38 -10.59 -16.70
N CYS A 726 -19.39 -11.45 -16.79
CA CYS A 726 -19.30 -12.78 -17.38
C CYS A 726 -20.17 -12.88 -18.64
N LEU A 727 -19.55 -13.08 -19.81
CA LEU A 727 -20.25 -13.24 -21.09
C LEU A 727 -21.23 -14.43 -21.12
N HIS A 728 -20.93 -15.49 -20.37
CA HIS A 728 -21.77 -16.69 -20.28
C HIS A 728 -23.02 -16.48 -19.40
N HIS A 729 -23.05 -15.43 -18.58
CA HIS A 729 -24.17 -15.17 -17.68
C HIS A 729 -25.20 -14.25 -18.35
N ILE A 730 -26.18 -14.84 -19.01
CA ILE A 730 -27.18 -14.08 -19.77
C ILE A 730 -28.37 -13.74 -18.87
N ASP A 731 -28.54 -12.47 -18.54
CA ASP A 731 -29.71 -12.01 -17.79
C ASP A 731 -30.93 -11.82 -18.69
N ILE A 732 -32.09 -12.20 -18.17
CA ILE A 732 -33.39 -11.92 -18.79
C ILE A 732 -33.80 -10.48 -18.43
N GLN A 733 -33.95 -9.65 -19.45
CA GLN A 733 -34.40 -8.26 -19.37
C GLN A 733 -35.91 -8.17 -19.63
N LYS A 734 -36.53 -7.08 -19.21
CA LYS A 734 -37.97 -6.81 -19.39
C LYS A 734 -38.25 -5.44 -19.99
N THR A 735 -39.31 -5.31 -20.79
CA THR A 735 -39.79 -4.03 -21.30
C THR A 735 -40.55 -3.24 -20.22
N GLU A 736 -40.68 -1.93 -20.41
CA GLU A 736 -41.47 -1.06 -19.55
C GLU A 736 -42.99 -1.16 -19.81
N ASP A 737 -43.40 -1.97 -20.80
CA ASP A 737 -44.80 -2.16 -21.14
C ASP A 737 -45.57 -2.86 -20.00
N SER A 738 -46.90 -2.68 -20.00
CA SER A 738 -47.80 -3.40 -19.09
C SER A 738 -48.82 -4.21 -19.91
N PRO A 739 -48.73 -5.56 -19.96
CA PRO A 739 -47.79 -6.41 -19.23
C PRO A 739 -46.35 -6.35 -19.80
N PRO A 740 -45.32 -6.55 -18.96
CA PRO A 740 -43.93 -6.51 -19.41
C PRO A 740 -43.63 -7.70 -20.30
N ARG A 741 -42.81 -7.49 -21.33
CA ARG A 741 -42.29 -8.56 -22.17
C ARG A 741 -40.83 -8.81 -21.89
N TYR A 742 -40.35 -10.02 -22.16
CA TYR A 742 -39.03 -10.49 -21.75
C TYR A 742 -38.12 -10.74 -22.96
N PHE A 743 -36.86 -10.35 -22.86
CA PHE A 743 -35.85 -10.58 -23.90
C PHE A 743 -34.47 -10.69 -23.25
N PHE A 744 -33.44 -11.08 -24.01
CA PHE A 744 -32.05 -11.02 -23.56
C PHE A 744 -31.17 -10.37 -24.62
N ASN A 745 -30.07 -9.78 -24.18
CA ASN A 745 -28.98 -9.34 -25.02
C ASN A 745 -27.68 -9.90 -24.46
N VAL A 746 -26.84 -10.43 -25.34
CA VAL A 746 -25.47 -10.78 -25.01
C VAL A 746 -24.61 -9.60 -25.44
N VAL A 747 -23.99 -8.94 -24.46
CA VAL A 747 -23.18 -7.74 -24.66
C VAL A 747 -21.72 -8.03 -24.35
N ASP A 748 -20.79 -7.39 -25.05
CA ASP A 748 -19.38 -7.45 -24.68
C ASP A 748 -19.01 -6.48 -23.56
N GLU A 749 -17.71 -6.45 -23.23
CA GLU A 749 -17.13 -5.58 -22.21
C GLU A 749 -17.35 -4.09 -22.51
N GLU A 750 -17.43 -3.73 -23.80
CA GLU A 750 -17.71 -2.39 -24.27
C GLU A 750 -19.21 -2.08 -24.37
N GLY A 751 -20.08 -3.05 -24.04
CA GLY A 751 -21.53 -2.95 -24.10
C GLY A 751 -22.10 -3.03 -25.52
N LYS A 752 -21.32 -3.50 -26.49
CA LYS A 752 -21.79 -3.79 -27.85
C LYS A 752 -22.64 -5.06 -27.81
N VAL A 753 -23.85 -4.98 -28.36
CA VAL A 753 -24.73 -6.14 -28.47
C VAL A 753 -24.16 -7.10 -29.53
N LEU A 754 -23.69 -8.26 -29.09
CA LEU A 754 -23.17 -9.33 -29.95
C LEU A 754 -24.30 -10.21 -30.48
N LEU A 755 -25.22 -10.60 -29.59
CA LEU A 755 -26.39 -11.40 -29.89
C LEU A 755 -27.62 -10.80 -29.20
N LYS A 756 -28.78 -10.90 -29.84
CA LYS A 756 -30.06 -10.50 -29.27
C LYS A 756 -31.10 -11.60 -29.42
N SER A 757 -32.08 -11.56 -28.54
CA SER A 757 -33.26 -12.41 -28.64
C SER A 757 -33.95 -12.28 -30.01
N LEU A 758 -34.47 -13.39 -30.52
CA LEU A 758 -35.23 -13.40 -31.78
C LEU A 758 -36.52 -12.59 -31.71
N GLN A 759 -37.12 -12.56 -30.52
CA GLN A 759 -38.39 -11.88 -30.24
C GLN A 759 -38.49 -11.52 -28.75
N GLU A 760 -39.54 -10.80 -28.41
CA GLU A 760 -39.96 -10.57 -27.02
C GLU A 760 -40.96 -11.65 -26.59
N TYR A 761 -40.76 -12.20 -25.40
CA TYR A 761 -41.56 -13.29 -24.83
C TYR A 761 -42.56 -12.77 -23.79
N ALA A 762 -43.66 -13.50 -23.57
CA ALA A 762 -44.71 -13.07 -22.65
C ALA A 762 -44.41 -13.43 -21.19
N ALA A 763 -43.59 -14.45 -20.94
CA ALA A 763 -43.25 -14.93 -19.61
C ALA A 763 -41.76 -15.26 -19.48
N PRO A 764 -41.14 -15.04 -18.31
CA PRO A 764 -39.72 -15.31 -18.10
C PRO A 764 -39.37 -16.80 -18.18
N GLY A 765 -40.32 -17.69 -17.87
CA GLY A 765 -40.12 -19.14 -18.01
C GLY A 765 -39.97 -19.63 -19.46
N GLU A 766 -40.49 -18.89 -20.45
CA GLU A 766 -40.37 -19.25 -21.87
C GLU A 766 -38.95 -19.01 -22.41
N ILE A 767 -38.23 -18.06 -21.81
CA ILE A 767 -36.91 -17.61 -22.25
C ILE A 767 -35.78 -18.22 -21.41
N ALA A 768 -36.05 -18.62 -20.16
CA ALA A 768 -35.04 -19.20 -19.26
C ALA A 768 -34.35 -20.46 -19.81
N GLY A 769 -35.12 -21.40 -20.38
CA GLY A 769 -34.54 -22.58 -21.03
C GLY A 769 -33.73 -22.24 -22.28
N ILE A 770 -34.12 -21.18 -23.01
CA ILE A 770 -33.39 -20.70 -24.19
C ILE A 770 -32.04 -20.12 -23.78
N THR A 771 -31.99 -19.31 -22.73
CA THR A 771 -30.74 -18.70 -22.25
C THR A 771 -29.74 -19.72 -21.70
N GLU A 772 -30.24 -20.77 -21.04
CA GLU A 772 -29.41 -21.87 -20.53
C GLU A 772 -28.80 -22.69 -21.67
N GLU A 773 -29.61 -23.05 -22.68
CA GLU A 773 -29.13 -23.73 -23.88
C GLU A 773 -28.18 -22.84 -24.71
N LEU A 774 -28.46 -21.53 -24.78
CA LEU A 774 -27.61 -20.58 -25.50
C LEU A 774 -26.20 -20.57 -24.91
N ALA A 775 -26.06 -20.49 -23.58
CA ALA A 775 -24.78 -20.38 -22.90
C ALA A 775 -23.81 -21.52 -23.26
N GLY A 776 -24.32 -22.75 -23.47
CA GLY A 776 -23.51 -23.90 -23.88
C GLY A 776 -23.08 -23.91 -25.36
N LEU A 777 -23.67 -23.06 -26.20
CA LEU A 777 -23.44 -23.03 -27.65
C LEU A 777 -22.59 -21.84 -28.12
N LEU A 778 -22.39 -20.83 -27.27
CA LEU A 778 -21.73 -19.57 -27.63
C LEU A 778 -20.28 -19.75 -28.13
N SER A 779 -19.54 -20.73 -27.61
CA SER A 779 -18.16 -21.00 -28.04
C SER A 779 -18.06 -21.86 -29.31
N ASN A 780 -19.16 -22.46 -29.75
CA ASN A 780 -19.15 -23.40 -30.88
C ASN A 780 -19.40 -22.68 -32.21
N VAL A 781 -18.33 -22.46 -32.97
CA VAL A 781 -18.38 -21.83 -34.30
C VAL A 781 -19.39 -22.52 -35.25
N ALA A 782 -19.60 -23.84 -35.14
CA ALA A 782 -20.53 -24.57 -36.01
C ALA A 782 -22.02 -24.27 -35.72
N ALA A 783 -22.34 -23.73 -34.53
CA ALA A 783 -23.69 -23.31 -34.15
C ALA A 783 -24.10 -21.99 -34.81
N TYR A 784 -23.16 -21.24 -35.39
CA TYR A 784 -23.42 -19.97 -36.07
C TYR A 784 -23.81 -20.21 -37.53
N GLN A 785 -25.08 -19.96 -37.87
CA GLN A 785 -25.60 -20.11 -39.22
C GLN A 785 -25.94 -18.77 -39.85
N SER A 786 -25.41 -18.53 -41.04
CA SER A 786 -25.70 -17.32 -41.81
C SER A 786 -27.18 -17.22 -42.19
N THR A 787 -27.78 -16.06 -41.98
CA THR A 787 -29.10 -15.72 -42.52
C THR A 787 -28.93 -14.87 -43.77
N GLY A 788 -29.72 -15.11 -44.82
CA GLY A 788 -29.60 -14.36 -46.07
C GLY A 788 -30.93 -14.25 -46.82
N ALA A 789 -31.27 -13.02 -47.24
CA ALA A 789 -32.16 -12.78 -48.39
C ALA A 789 -32.19 -11.32 -48.92
N VAL A 790 -31.36 -10.38 -48.43
CA VAL A 790 -31.32 -9.01 -48.99
C VAL A 790 -29.88 -8.62 -49.34
N PRO A 791 -29.58 -8.23 -50.59
CA PRO A 791 -28.26 -7.74 -50.98
C PRO A 791 -27.85 -6.54 -50.11
N GLY A 792 -26.71 -6.63 -49.42
CA GLY A 792 -26.15 -5.56 -48.58
C GLY A 792 -26.50 -5.61 -47.09
N ALA A 793 -27.15 -6.67 -46.60
CA ALA A 793 -27.47 -6.87 -45.19
C ALA A 793 -27.17 -8.32 -44.76
N PHE A 794 -25.97 -8.57 -44.23
CA PHE A 794 -25.52 -9.90 -43.79
C PHE A 794 -25.73 -10.05 -42.27
N ALA A 795 -26.32 -11.15 -41.82
CA ALA A 795 -26.53 -11.47 -40.41
C ALA A 795 -26.32 -12.98 -40.18
N PHE A 796 -26.34 -13.41 -38.92
CA PHE A 796 -26.27 -14.81 -38.55
C PHE A 796 -27.19 -15.11 -37.36
N ASN A 797 -27.62 -16.36 -37.24
CA ASN A 797 -28.33 -16.89 -36.09
C ASN A 797 -27.44 -17.88 -35.36
N LEU A 798 -27.56 -17.93 -34.04
CA LEU A 798 -27.07 -19.07 -33.26
C LEU A 798 -28.19 -20.14 -33.23
N VAL A 799 -27.87 -21.36 -33.65
CA VAL A 799 -28.84 -22.47 -33.69
C VAL A 799 -28.42 -23.59 -32.74
N ASN A 800 -29.41 -24.33 -32.24
CA ASN A 800 -29.15 -25.56 -31.50
C ASN A 800 -28.92 -26.77 -32.40
N GLU A 801 -28.70 -27.94 -31.79
CA GLU A 801 -28.46 -29.21 -32.50
C GLU A 801 -29.62 -29.61 -33.43
N SER A 802 -30.85 -29.16 -33.13
CA SER A 802 -32.04 -29.40 -33.97
C SER A 802 -32.16 -28.43 -35.16
N GLY A 803 -31.28 -27.43 -35.24
CA GLY A 803 -31.31 -26.38 -36.26
C GLY A 803 -32.30 -25.25 -35.96
N GLN A 804 -32.87 -25.19 -34.75
CA GLN A 804 -33.73 -24.10 -34.31
C GLN A 804 -32.86 -22.90 -33.92
N ALA A 805 -33.21 -21.71 -34.44
CA ALA A 805 -32.55 -20.48 -34.04
C ALA A 805 -32.93 -20.10 -32.61
N LEU A 806 -31.93 -19.71 -31.81
CA LEU A 806 -32.08 -19.26 -30.43
C LEU A 806 -31.77 -17.76 -30.28
N ALA A 807 -30.80 -17.24 -31.03
CA ALA A 807 -30.42 -15.84 -31.04
C ALA A 807 -30.05 -15.36 -32.45
N VAL A 808 -30.07 -14.04 -32.67
CA VAL A 808 -29.65 -13.39 -33.92
C VAL A 808 -28.55 -12.38 -33.66
N SER A 809 -27.69 -12.12 -34.65
CA SER A 809 -26.63 -11.12 -34.56
C SER A 809 -27.17 -9.75 -34.12
N GLY A 810 -26.46 -9.10 -33.21
CA GLY A 810 -26.84 -7.78 -32.68
C GLY A 810 -26.83 -6.70 -33.77
N GLU A 811 -25.86 -6.78 -34.69
CA GLU A 811 -25.72 -5.89 -35.84
C GLU A 811 -25.91 -6.59 -37.19
N VAL A 812 -26.01 -5.79 -38.24
CA VAL A 812 -26.09 -6.22 -39.64
C VAL A 812 -24.80 -5.79 -40.35
N PHE A 813 -24.14 -6.73 -41.00
CA PHE A 813 -22.84 -6.53 -41.62
C PHE A 813 -22.96 -6.12 -43.10
N PRO A 814 -22.03 -5.29 -43.61
CA PRO A 814 -22.06 -4.80 -44.99
C PRO A 814 -21.69 -5.88 -46.02
N ASP A 815 -20.88 -6.86 -45.62
CA ASP A 815 -20.39 -7.94 -46.47
C ASP A 815 -20.20 -9.26 -45.69
N ALA A 816 -20.12 -10.37 -46.42
CA ALA A 816 -19.98 -11.71 -45.83
C ALA A 816 -18.65 -11.89 -45.08
N ALA A 817 -17.56 -11.25 -45.50
CA ALA A 817 -16.27 -11.40 -44.86
C ALA A 817 -16.26 -10.73 -43.48
N SER A 818 -16.86 -9.54 -43.35
CA SER A 818 -17.04 -8.84 -42.09
C SER A 818 -17.92 -9.63 -41.11
N ARG A 819 -19.00 -10.25 -41.59
CA ARG A 819 -19.83 -11.17 -40.80
C ARG A 819 -19.03 -12.38 -40.30
N ASP A 820 -18.31 -13.05 -41.20
CA ASP A 820 -17.57 -14.27 -40.87
C ASP A 820 -16.42 -13.99 -39.89
N ALA A 821 -15.77 -12.82 -40.02
CA ALA A 821 -14.80 -12.33 -39.05
C ALA A 821 -15.44 -12.10 -37.67
N ALA A 822 -16.62 -11.47 -37.62
CA ALA A 822 -17.34 -11.23 -36.38
C ALA A 822 -17.80 -12.53 -35.70
N VAL A 823 -18.23 -13.55 -36.45
CA VAL A 823 -18.56 -14.87 -35.91
C VAL A 823 -17.34 -15.50 -35.23
N LEU A 824 -16.18 -15.47 -35.88
CA LEU A 824 -14.95 -16.01 -35.31
C LEU A 824 -14.51 -15.23 -34.06
N GLU A 825 -14.62 -13.91 -34.09
CA GLU A 825 -14.29 -13.06 -32.93
C GLU A 825 -15.22 -13.35 -31.75
N ILE A 826 -16.54 -13.41 -31.99
CA ILE A 826 -17.53 -13.67 -30.94
C ILE A 826 -17.32 -15.07 -30.35
N ALA A 827 -17.22 -16.11 -31.19
CA ALA A 827 -17.01 -17.47 -30.70
C ALA A 827 -15.68 -17.62 -29.94
N ALA A 828 -14.63 -16.89 -30.35
CA ALA A 828 -13.37 -16.86 -29.61
C ALA A 828 -13.52 -16.21 -28.24
N LYS A 829 -14.15 -15.02 -28.15
CA LYS A 829 -14.44 -14.34 -26.86
C LYS A 829 -15.32 -15.21 -25.95
N MET A 830 -16.30 -15.89 -26.52
CA MET A 830 -17.17 -16.82 -25.80
C MET A 830 -16.48 -18.14 -25.43
N GLY A 831 -15.29 -18.42 -25.97
CA GLY A 831 -14.46 -19.55 -25.56
C GLY A 831 -13.61 -19.27 -24.33
N GLU A 832 -13.58 -18.04 -23.83
CA GLU A 832 -12.87 -17.64 -22.62
C GLU A 832 -13.72 -17.94 -21.38
N ASP A 833 -13.10 -18.51 -20.33
CA ASP A 833 -13.78 -18.75 -19.07
C ASP A 833 -14.26 -17.44 -18.44
N CYS A 834 -15.37 -17.48 -17.73
CA CYS A 834 -15.83 -16.29 -17.02
C CYS A 834 -14.82 -15.86 -15.96
N PRO A 835 -14.68 -14.55 -15.72
CA PRO A 835 -13.83 -14.06 -14.65
C PRO A 835 -14.22 -14.69 -13.30
N GLY A 836 -13.23 -15.01 -12.49
CA GLY A 836 -13.47 -15.52 -11.14
C GLY A 836 -13.98 -14.43 -10.18
N GLU A 837 -14.11 -14.79 -8.90
CA GLU A 837 -14.57 -13.87 -7.85
C GLU A 837 -13.74 -12.59 -7.74
N GLY A 838 -14.37 -11.49 -7.33
CA GLY A 838 -13.73 -10.20 -7.10
C GLY A 838 -14.73 -9.16 -6.59
N LEU A 839 -14.25 -7.93 -6.39
CA LEU A 839 -15.06 -6.83 -5.87
C LEU A 839 -14.53 -5.48 -6.33
N HIS A 840 -15.38 -4.46 -6.30
CA HIS A 840 -15.02 -3.07 -6.52
C HIS A 840 -15.29 -2.23 -5.28
N LEU A 841 -14.38 -1.32 -4.94
CA LEU A 841 -14.60 -0.28 -3.94
C LEU A 841 -14.70 1.11 -4.60
N VAL A 842 -15.81 1.80 -4.36
CA VAL A 842 -16.06 3.16 -4.83
C VAL A 842 -15.99 4.13 -3.65
N GLU A 843 -15.06 5.09 -3.72
CA GLU A 843 -14.96 6.19 -2.76
C GLU A 843 -15.85 7.35 -3.19
N HIS A 844 -16.84 7.71 -2.38
CA HIS A 844 -17.78 8.76 -2.76
C HIS A 844 -17.12 10.13 -2.78
N LEU A 845 -16.13 10.39 -1.92
CA LEU A 845 -15.41 11.68 -1.88
C LEU A 845 -14.76 12.05 -3.22
N LEU A 846 -14.34 11.05 -4.01
CA LEU A 846 -13.73 11.30 -5.32
C LEU A 846 -14.74 11.75 -6.37
N LEU A 847 -16.03 11.46 -6.18
CA LEU A 847 -17.14 11.86 -7.05
C LEU A 847 -17.63 13.29 -6.79
N ARG A 848 -16.99 14.02 -5.86
CA ARG A 848 -17.31 15.43 -5.61
C ARG A 848 -17.04 16.29 -6.85
N PRO A 849 -17.82 17.35 -7.10
CA PRO A 849 -17.47 18.35 -8.10
C PRO A 849 -16.17 19.08 -7.74
N ARG A 850 -15.21 19.09 -8.67
CA ARG A 850 -13.90 19.76 -8.51
C ARG A 850 -13.82 21.14 -9.19
N PHE A 851 -14.83 21.49 -9.98
CA PHE A 851 -14.93 22.76 -10.69
C PHE A 851 -16.41 23.11 -10.91
N SER A 852 -16.69 24.40 -11.06
CA SER A 852 -18.04 24.89 -11.27
C SER A 852 -18.62 24.39 -12.61
N PRO A 853 -19.93 24.08 -12.68
CA PRO A 853 -20.58 23.72 -13.94
C PRO A 853 -20.51 24.86 -14.96
N PRO A 854 -20.37 24.57 -16.26
CA PRO A 854 -20.44 25.59 -17.30
C PRO A 854 -21.84 26.23 -17.35
N GLU A 855 -21.90 27.54 -17.61
CA GLU A 855 -23.18 28.25 -17.72
C GLU A 855 -23.83 27.97 -19.08
N LEU A 856 -24.90 27.16 -19.10
CA LEU A 856 -25.72 26.90 -20.29
C LEU A 856 -27.10 27.57 -20.14
N PRO A 857 -27.51 28.42 -21.10
CA PRO A 857 -28.79 29.13 -20.99
C PRO A 857 -30.00 28.17 -20.95
N GLY A 858 -30.77 28.23 -19.86
CA GLY A 858 -32.03 27.48 -19.72
C GLY A 858 -31.91 26.12 -19.03
N GLU A 859 -30.70 25.69 -18.65
CA GLU A 859 -30.47 24.47 -17.89
C GLU A 859 -30.01 24.81 -16.47
N ALA A 860 -30.48 24.06 -15.47
CA ALA A 860 -30.03 24.25 -14.10
C ALA A 860 -28.60 23.69 -13.93
N PRO A 861 -27.73 24.31 -13.10
CA PRO A 861 -26.36 23.83 -12.87
C PRO A 861 -26.28 22.34 -12.47
N GLU A 862 -27.22 21.87 -11.67
CA GLU A 862 -27.39 20.46 -11.26
C GLU A 862 -27.76 19.49 -12.40
N ASP A 863 -28.41 19.95 -13.47
CA ASP A 863 -28.70 19.13 -14.65
C ASP A 863 -27.47 18.99 -15.55
N ILE A 864 -26.57 19.99 -15.49
CA ILE A 864 -25.32 20.04 -16.24
C ILE A 864 -24.25 19.22 -15.53
N TYR A 865 -24.00 19.44 -14.24
CA TYR A 865 -23.07 18.64 -13.44
C TYR A 865 -23.80 18.03 -12.26
N LYS A 866 -24.23 16.78 -12.46
CA LYS A 866 -25.10 16.05 -11.53
C LYS A 866 -24.43 15.87 -10.17
N LEU A 867 -25.27 15.96 -9.13
CA LEU A 867 -24.91 15.73 -7.74
C LEU A 867 -25.60 14.45 -7.26
N PHE A 868 -25.08 13.83 -6.20
CA PHE A 868 -25.77 12.71 -5.57
C PHE A 868 -27.18 13.08 -5.09
N GLN A 869 -28.10 12.13 -5.24
CA GLN A 869 -29.38 12.19 -4.58
C GLN A 869 -29.20 12.10 -3.06
N VAL A 870 -29.95 12.91 -2.34
CA VAL A 870 -30.00 12.98 -0.88
C VAL A 870 -31.44 12.84 -0.42
N CYS A 871 -31.64 12.45 0.84
CA CYS A 871 -32.95 12.37 1.49
C CYS A 871 -32.98 13.42 2.61
N LEU A 872 -33.37 14.64 2.26
CA LEU A 872 -33.49 15.81 3.11
C LEU A 872 -34.94 15.91 3.61
N GLY A 873 -35.15 15.74 4.91
CA GLY A 873 -36.45 15.99 5.51
C GLY A 873 -36.93 17.44 5.33
N GLU A 874 -38.26 17.65 5.25
CA GLU A 874 -38.88 18.96 4.99
C GLU A 874 -38.46 20.07 5.97
N ASN A 875 -38.04 19.71 7.18
CA ASN A 875 -37.67 20.63 8.26
C ASN A 875 -36.17 21.00 8.28
N CYS A 876 -35.35 20.48 7.35
CA CYS A 876 -33.89 20.68 7.32
C CYS A 876 -33.17 20.31 8.64
N HIS A 877 -33.75 19.43 9.46
CA HIS A 877 -33.10 18.88 10.65
C HIS A 877 -32.32 17.64 10.24
N PHE A 878 -31.05 17.82 9.90
CA PHE A 878 -30.23 16.73 9.38
C PHE A 878 -29.44 16.02 10.47
N CYS A 879 -29.09 14.76 10.21
CA CYS A 879 -28.16 13.95 11.00
C CYS A 879 -27.07 13.35 10.09
N GLY A 880 -26.46 14.16 9.21
CA GLY A 880 -25.37 13.74 8.33
C GLY A 880 -25.81 13.17 6.97
N GLU A 881 -27.12 13.12 6.68
CA GLU A 881 -27.66 12.66 5.39
C GLU A 881 -27.49 13.70 4.26
N GLU A 882 -27.18 14.94 4.62
CA GLU A 882 -26.92 16.04 3.70
C GLU A 882 -25.58 15.96 2.97
N ASP A 883 -24.64 15.14 3.47
CA ASP A 883 -23.31 14.94 2.90
C ASP A 883 -23.14 13.49 2.39
N PRO A 884 -23.35 13.24 1.09
CA PRO A 884 -23.20 11.92 0.49
C PRO A 884 -21.77 11.57 0.09
N TYR A 885 -20.80 12.47 0.30
CA TYR A 885 -19.42 12.34 -0.19
C TYR A 885 -18.45 11.94 0.94
N SER A 886 -18.48 12.67 2.05
CA SER A 886 -17.48 12.52 3.12
C SER A 886 -17.56 11.16 3.79
N PHE A 887 -16.44 10.44 3.81
CA PHE A 887 -16.29 9.15 4.50
C PHE A 887 -17.38 8.12 4.15
N ARG A 888 -17.80 8.07 2.88
CA ARG A 888 -18.70 7.04 2.36
C ARG A 888 -18.02 6.20 1.29
N ILE A 889 -18.17 4.90 1.40
CA ILE A 889 -17.71 3.92 0.42
C ILE A 889 -18.86 2.98 0.02
N SER A 890 -18.82 2.53 -1.23
CA SER A 890 -19.66 1.44 -1.72
C SER A 890 -18.78 0.29 -2.18
N ILE A 891 -19.03 -0.92 -1.67
CA ILE A 891 -18.45 -2.16 -2.22
C ILE A 891 -19.47 -2.79 -3.17
N VAL A 892 -19.04 -3.12 -4.38
CA VAL A 892 -19.86 -3.70 -5.43
C VAL A 892 -19.32 -5.08 -5.77
N LEU A 893 -20.15 -6.10 -5.65
CA LEU A 893 -19.81 -7.51 -5.91
C LEU A 893 -20.76 -8.10 -6.96
N PRO A 894 -20.32 -9.11 -7.73
CA PRO A 894 -21.20 -9.87 -8.60
C PRO A 894 -22.15 -10.76 -7.77
N TYR A 895 -23.32 -11.06 -8.31
CA TYR A 895 -24.33 -11.88 -7.62
C TYR A 895 -24.23 -13.39 -7.96
N TRP A 896 -23.71 -13.74 -9.14
CA TRP A 896 -23.98 -15.04 -9.76
C TRP A 896 -23.07 -16.21 -9.36
N HIS A 897 -21.92 -15.95 -8.73
CA HIS A 897 -21.05 -17.01 -8.23
C HIS A 897 -21.76 -17.84 -7.16
N GLU A 898 -21.45 -19.13 -7.10
CA GLU A 898 -22.14 -20.08 -6.23
C GLU A 898 -22.08 -19.67 -4.75
N ARG A 899 -20.87 -19.39 -4.24
CA ARG A 899 -20.64 -18.84 -2.90
C ARG A 899 -21.37 -17.51 -2.68
N PHE A 900 -21.41 -16.64 -3.69
CA PHE A 900 -22.05 -15.33 -3.57
C PHE A 900 -23.57 -15.40 -3.56
N LYS A 901 -24.19 -16.51 -3.98
CA LYS A 901 -25.63 -16.75 -3.82
C LYS A 901 -26.00 -17.21 -2.41
N ALA A 902 -25.06 -17.80 -1.66
CA ALA A 902 -25.30 -18.30 -0.31
C ALA A 902 -25.42 -17.17 0.71
N VAL A 903 -26.46 -17.19 1.52
CA VAL A 903 -26.74 -16.15 2.52
C VAL A 903 -25.69 -16.17 3.63
N GLU A 904 -25.22 -17.36 4.01
CA GLU A 904 -24.18 -17.58 5.03
C GLU A 904 -22.87 -16.89 4.64
N PHE A 905 -22.48 -16.99 3.36
CA PHE A 905 -21.29 -16.30 2.86
C PHE A 905 -21.48 -14.78 2.85
N ARG A 906 -22.66 -14.30 2.45
CA ARG A 906 -22.94 -12.85 2.46
C ARG A 906 -22.90 -12.28 3.87
N ASP A 907 -23.56 -12.92 4.83
CA ASP A 907 -23.57 -12.46 6.21
C ASP A 907 -22.14 -12.41 6.80
N TYR A 908 -21.33 -13.44 6.52
CA TYR A 908 -19.91 -13.46 6.86
C TYR A 908 -19.16 -12.30 6.19
N PHE A 909 -19.26 -12.18 4.86
CA PHE A 909 -18.54 -11.17 4.10
C PHE A 909 -18.92 -9.76 4.52
N GLU A 910 -20.21 -9.47 4.69
CA GLU A 910 -20.69 -8.14 5.08
C GLU A 910 -20.26 -7.78 6.51
N THR A 911 -20.28 -8.75 7.43
CA THR A 911 -19.80 -8.54 8.81
C THR A 911 -18.29 -8.30 8.84
N MET A 912 -17.53 -9.13 8.11
CA MET A 912 -16.08 -9.01 7.97
C MET A 912 -15.71 -7.66 7.33
N ALA A 913 -16.37 -7.28 6.23
CA ALA A 913 -16.12 -6.03 5.55
C ALA A 913 -16.40 -4.80 6.43
N ARG A 914 -17.48 -4.83 7.22
CA ARG A 914 -17.79 -3.75 8.18
C ARG A 914 -16.79 -3.67 9.32
N THR A 915 -16.25 -4.80 9.76
CA THR A 915 -15.25 -4.88 10.84
C THR A 915 -13.88 -4.36 10.38
N GLU A 916 -13.53 -4.64 9.13
CA GLU A 916 -12.23 -4.26 8.53
C GLU A 916 -12.22 -2.83 7.95
N THR A 917 -13.39 -2.25 7.68
CA THR A 917 -13.52 -0.87 7.21
C THR A 917 -13.12 0.12 8.31
N PRO A 918 -12.38 1.20 8.00
CA PRO A 918 -12.08 2.26 8.97
C PRO A 918 -13.34 2.78 9.67
N ALA A 919 -13.32 2.87 11.00
CA ALA A 919 -14.51 3.15 11.81
C ALA A 919 -15.23 4.47 11.50
N HIS A 920 -14.56 5.43 10.87
CA HIS A 920 -15.14 6.71 10.47
C HIS A 920 -15.77 6.67 9.07
N CYS A 921 -15.57 5.59 8.31
CA CYS A 921 -16.13 5.37 6.98
C CYS A 921 -17.42 4.54 7.03
N MET A 922 -18.47 5.05 6.39
CA MET A 922 -19.73 4.34 6.19
C MET A 922 -19.65 3.44 4.96
N LEU A 923 -19.93 2.15 5.15
CA LEU A 923 -19.90 1.14 4.09
C LEU A 923 -21.32 0.74 3.63
N LYS A 924 -21.58 0.89 2.33
CA LYS A 924 -22.69 0.28 1.59
C LYS A 924 -22.17 -0.92 0.79
N ILE A 925 -22.89 -2.05 0.79
CA ILE A 925 -22.52 -3.25 0.03
C ILE A 925 -23.65 -3.55 -0.96
N CYS A 926 -23.30 -3.76 -2.22
CA CYS A 926 -24.23 -4.02 -3.32
C CYS A 926 -23.83 -5.29 -4.07
N TRP A 927 -24.76 -6.25 -4.17
CA TRP A 927 -24.60 -7.48 -4.95
C TRP A 927 -25.33 -7.34 -6.29
N LEU A 928 -24.61 -7.13 -7.41
CA LEU A 928 -25.23 -6.79 -8.70
C LEU A 928 -25.42 -8.02 -9.61
N ASN A 929 -26.51 -8.01 -10.40
CA ASN A 929 -26.63 -8.89 -11.56
C ASN A 929 -25.60 -8.54 -12.65
N ASN A 930 -25.45 -9.40 -13.65
CA ASN A 930 -24.40 -9.30 -14.65
C ASN A 930 -24.57 -8.09 -15.58
N THR A 931 -25.82 -7.74 -15.92
CA THR A 931 -26.15 -6.58 -16.75
C THR A 931 -25.80 -5.26 -16.06
N LEU A 932 -26.17 -5.10 -14.79
CA LEU A 932 -25.83 -3.91 -14.00
C LEU A 932 -24.33 -3.84 -13.72
N MET A 933 -23.65 -4.97 -13.50
CA MET A 933 -22.19 -5.01 -13.35
C MET A 933 -21.48 -4.48 -14.59
N ASN A 934 -21.86 -4.93 -15.80
CA ASN A 934 -21.28 -4.43 -17.06
C ASN A 934 -21.45 -2.91 -17.21
N ALA A 935 -22.66 -2.42 -16.95
CA ALA A 935 -22.97 -0.99 -17.04
C ALA A 935 -22.12 -0.18 -16.04
N PHE A 936 -22.04 -0.65 -14.79
CA PHE A 936 -21.23 -0.05 -13.73
C PHE A 936 -19.73 -0.04 -14.08
N GLU A 937 -19.16 -1.19 -14.46
CA GLU A 937 -17.72 -1.31 -14.75
C GLU A 937 -17.28 -0.38 -15.87
N ARG A 938 -18.07 -0.27 -16.95
CA ARG A 938 -17.80 0.65 -18.06
C ARG A 938 -17.80 2.11 -17.62
N ALA A 939 -18.81 2.53 -16.87
CA ALA A 939 -18.90 3.91 -16.39
C ALA A 939 -17.83 4.22 -15.36
N TYR A 940 -17.50 3.26 -14.50
CA TYR A 940 -16.48 3.42 -13.47
C TYR A 940 -15.08 3.52 -14.08
N LYS A 941 -14.77 2.68 -15.09
CA LYS A 941 -13.53 2.76 -15.87
C LYS A 941 -13.37 4.12 -16.56
N GLU A 942 -14.40 4.54 -17.30
CA GLU A 942 -14.42 5.82 -18.01
C GLU A 942 -14.20 7.01 -17.04
N TRP A 943 -14.86 6.96 -15.88
CA TRP A 943 -14.70 7.98 -14.85
C TRP A 943 -13.29 8.00 -14.24
N MET A 944 -12.70 6.83 -13.93
CA MET A 944 -11.34 6.76 -13.40
C MET A 944 -10.31 7.30 -14.39
N GLU A 945 -10.43 6.94 -15.67
CA GLU A 945 -9.55 7.44 -16.72
C GLU A 945 -9.67 8.97 -16.89
N ALA A 946 -10.90 9.51 -16.83
CA ALA A 946 -11.12 10.95 -16.88
C ALA A 946 -10.56 11.69 -15.65
N LEU A 947 -10.69 11.11 -14.46
CA LEU A 947 -10.13 11.68 -13.23
C LEU A 947 -8.59 11.66 -13.27
N ALA A 948 -8.00 10.55 -13.69
CA ALA A 948 -6.55 10.42 -13.86
C ALA A 948 -6.00 11.45 -14.85
N ALA A 949 -6.70 11.65 -15.97
CA ALA A 949 -6.33 12.64 -16.99
C ALA A 949 -6.38 14.08 -16.45
N LEU A 950 -7.43 14.44 -15.69
CA LEU A 950 -7.53 15.77 -15.07
C LEU A 950 -6.41 16.01 -14.05
N GLU A 951 -6.06 14.99 -13.27
CA GLU A 951 -5.11 15.08 -12.15
C GLU A 951 -3.66 14.70 -12.52
N ALA A 952 -3.38 14.48 -13.81
CA ALA A 952 -2.06 14.11 -14.31
C ALA A 952 -1.01 15.20 -13.99
N GLY A 953 -1.38 16.47 -14.17
CA GLY A 953 -0.54 17.63 -13.88
C GLY A 953 -0.50 18.04 -12.41
N ILE A 954 0.27 19.09 -12.11
CA ILE A 954 0.29 19.71 -10.77
C ILE A 954 -1.02 20.48 -10.54
N LEU A 955 -1.50 21.17 -11.57
CA LEU A 955 -2.82 21.79 -11.62
C LEU A 955 -3.78 20.99 -12.51
N PRO A 956 -5.10 21.11 -12.26
CA PRO A 956 -6.13 20.55 -13.16
C PRO A 956 -6.08 21.20 -14.54
N ASP A 957 -6.08 20.40 -15.60
CA ASP A 957 -6.19 20.88 -16.99
C ASP A 957 -7.65 21.24 -17.32
N PRO A 958 -7.96 22.50 -17.69
CA PRO A 958 -9.30 22.88 -18.12
C PRO A 958 -9.86 22.03 -19.26
N ALA A 959 -9.02 21.50 -20.15
CA ALA A 959 -9.48 20.66 -21.27
C ALA A 959 -10.05 19.31 -20.80
N GLY A 960 -9.60 18.79 -19.65
CA GLY A 960 -10.07 17.54 -19.06
C GLY A 960 -11.37 17.66 -18.24
N GLN A 961 -11.79 18.89 -17.92
CA GLN A 961 -12.97 19.14 -17.07
C GLN A 961 -14.25 18.57 -17.70
N GLU A 962 -14.45 18.80 -19.00
CA GLU A 962 -15.66 18.33 -19.69
C GLU A 962 -15.74 16.79 -19.74
N GLY A 963 -14.61 16.12 -19.99
CA GLY A 963 -14.53 14.66 -19.96
C GLY A 963 -14.90 14.09 -18.58
N LEU A 964 -14.34 14.66 -17.51
CA LEU A 964 -14.67 14.23 -16.14
C LEU A 964 -16.13 14.51 -15.80
N ARG A 965 -16.68 15.67 -16.19
CA ARG A 965 -18.09 16.01 -15.93
C ARG A 965 -19.03 14.97 -16.54
N LEU A 966 -18.85 14.64 -17.82
CA LEU A 966 -19.68 13.67 -18.53
C LEU A 966 -19.58 12.27 -17.91
N ALA A 967 -18.36 11.83 -17.59
CA ALA A 967 -18.14 10.53 -16.95
C ALA A 967 -18.73 10.45 -15.53
N SER A 968 -18.57 11.52 -14.72
CA SER A 968 -19.16 11.63 -13.38
C SER A 968 -20.68 11.57 -13.43
N ASN A 969 -21.33 12.30 -14.36
CA ASN A 969 -22.78 12.27 -14.52
C ASN A 969 -23.30 10.84 -14.79
N LYS A 970 -22.65 10.15 -15.73
CA LYS A 970 -23.00 8.77 -16.11
C LYS A 970 -22.83 7.80 -14.93
N LEU A 971 -21.75 7.93 -14.17
CA LEU A 971 -21.50 7.09 -13.01
C LEU A 971 -22.51 7.37 -11.87
N ILE A 972 -22.80 8.64 -11.56
CA ILE A 972 -23.80 9.01 -10.55
C ILE A 972 -25.17 8.43 -10.90
N ASP A 973 -25.59 8.50 -12.16
CA ASP A 973 -26.86 7.90 -12.62
C ASP A 973 -26.90 6.39 -12.35
N ILE A 974 -25.83 5.66 -12.69
CA ILE A 974 -25.75 4.21 -12.45
C ILE A 974 -25.76 3.91 -10.95
N LEU A 975 -24.96 4.63 -10.16
CA LEU A 975 -24.88 4.44 -8.71
C LEU A 975 -26.24 4.64 -8.01
N SER A 976 -27.07 5.55 -8.52
CA SER A 976 -28.43 5.79 -8.02
C SER A 976 -29.40 4.61 -8.27
N GLY A 977 -29.18 3.86 -9.34
CA GLY A 977 -30.00 2.70 -9.74
C GLY A 977 -29.54 1.35 -9.17
N MET A 978 -28.37 1.31 -8.52
CA MET A 978 -27.82 0.06 -7.97
C MET A 978 -28.64 -0.46 -6.79
N HIS A 979 -28.93 -1.75 -6.83
CA HIS A 979 -29.59 -2.50 -5.77
C HIS A 979 -28.96 -3.89 -5.63
N SER A 980 -29.04 -4.47 -4.44
CA SER A 980 -28.61 -5.85 -4.21
C SER A 980 -29.66 -6.82 -4.75
N GLU A 981 -29.18 -7.75 -5.56
CA GLU A 981 -29.94 -8.92 -6.01
C GLU A 981 -29.95 -9.97 -4.90
N TYR A 982 -31.12 -10.57 -4.67
CA TYR A 982 -31.31 -11.62 -3.67
C TYR A 982 -31.81 -12.91 -4.32
N PRO A 983 -31.43 -14.07 -3.78
CA PRO A 983 -31.93 -15.35 -4.29
C PRO A 983 -33.45 -15.47 -4.22
N LEU A 984 -34.02 -16.14 -5.22
CA LEU A 984 -35.42 -16.55 -5.23
C LEU A 984 -35.63 -17.59 -4.14
N ALA A 985 -36.50 -17.32 -3.18
CA ALA A 985 -36.87 -18.31 -2.18
C ALA A 985 -37.87 -19.31 -2.77
N GLN A 986 -37.80 -20.57 -2.33
CA GLN A 986 -38.79 -21.59 -2.66
C GLN A 986 -39.85 -21.68 -1.56
N LEU A 987 -41.12 -21.79 -1.96
CA LEU A 987 -42.22 -22.06 -1.04
C LEU A 987 -42.34 -23.57 -0.88
N HIS A 988 -41.85 -24.11 0.23
CA HIS A 988 -41.92 -25.52 0.54
C HIS A 988 -43.26 -25.92 1.17
N ASP A 989 -43.72 -27.13 0.89
CA ASP A 989 -44.70 -27.81 1.73
C ASP A 989 -44.00 -28.54 2.89
N CYS A 990 -44.76 -29.00 3.89
CA CYS A 990 -44.20 -29.65 5.08
C CYS A 990 -43.49 -31.00 4.79
N GLU A 991 -43.55 -31.52 3.56
CA GLU A 991 -43.04 -32.84 3.18
C GLU A 991 -41.73 -32.77 2.36
N THR A 992 -41.41 -31.63 1.71
CA THR A 992 -40.34 -31.51 0.70
C THR A 992 -39.02 -30.87 1.17
N GLY A 993 -38.87 -30.51 2.44
CA GLY A 993 -37.59 -30.09 3.04
C GLY A 993 -37.39 -28.58 3.25
N THR A 994 -36.27 -28.20 3.88
CA THR A 994 -35.95 -26.85 4.41
C THR A 994 -34.97 -26.03 3.56
N SER A 995 -34.62 -26.48 2.35
CA SER A 995 -33.58 -25.88 1.52
C SER A 995 -34.05 -24.56 0.88
N ASN A 996 -33.54 -23.40 1.32
CA ASN A 996 -33.84 -22.04 0.81
C ASN A 996 -35.22 -21.43 1.21
N PRO A 997 -35.47 -21.19 2.52
CA PRO A 997 -36.73 -20.63 3.03
C PRO A 997 -36.90 -19.15 2.69
N VAL A 998 -38.16 -18.68 2.64
CA VAL A 998 -38.48 -17.26 2.48
C VAL A 998 -38.02 -16.47 3.72
N LEU A 999 -37.00 -15.63 3.53
CA LEU A 999 -36.50 -14.67 4.51
C LEU A 999 -36.88 -13.25 4.07
N LEU A 1000 -37.71 -12.58 4.86
CA LEU A 1000 -38.10 -11.18 4.62
C LEU A 1000 -36.84 -10.30 4.52
N ASN A 1001 -36.78 -9.49 3.45
CA ASN A 1001 -35.66 -8.62 3.07
C ASN A 1001 -34.35 -9.31 2.63
N ASN A 1002 -34.28 -10.65 2.66
CA ASN A 1002 -33.09 -11.41 2.23
C ASN A 1002 -33.38 -12.36 1.05
N THR A 1003 -34.62 -12.47 0.61
CA THR A 1003 -35.05 -13.32 -0.52
C THR A 1003 -36.17 -12.66 -1.31
N ILE A 1004 -36.24 -12.94 -2.61
CA ILE A 1004 -37.38 -12.57 -3.46
C ILE A 1004 -38.44 -13.67 -3.37
N LEU A 1005 -39.72 -13.31 -3.21
CA LEU A 1005 -40.84 -14.26 -3.21
C LEU A 1005 -40.87 -15.04 -4.54
N GLY A 1006 -40.46 -16.31 -4.51
CA GLY A 1006 -40.52 -17.19 -5.66
C GLY A 1006 -41.92 -17.72 -5.95
N THR A 1007 -42.10 -18.24 -7.16
CA THR A 1007 -43.32 -18.92 -7.60
C THR A 1007 -43.38 -20.36 -7.09
N TYR A 1008 -44.54 -20.78 -6.55
CA TYR A 1008 -44.81 -22.15 -6.14
C TYR A 1008 -44.73 -23.13 -7.32
N ILE A 1009 -43.74 -24.02 -7.33
CA ILE A 1009 -43.63 -25.10 -8.32
C ILE A 1009 -44.45 -26.28 -7.78
N LYS A 1010 -45.64 -26.52 -8.35
CA LYS A 1010 -46.35 -27.79 -8.11
C LYS A 1010 -45.52 -28.93 -8.72
N SER A 1011 -45.15 -29.91 -7.91
CA SER A 1011 -44.63 -31.18 -8.43
C SER A 1011 -45.70 -31.83 -9.32
N ASN A 1012 -45.38 -32.07 -10.60
CA ASN A 1012 -46.23 -32.82 -11.52
C ASN A 1012 -46.08 -34.34 -11.25
N ASN A 1013 -46.46 -34.80 -10.06
CA ASN A 1013 -46.50 -36.23 -9.74
C ASN A 1013 -47.88 -36.75 -9.31
N ASP A 1014 -48.95 -35.99 -9.58
CA ASP A 1014 -50.33 -36.49 -9.48
C ASP A 1014 -51.08 -36.25 -10.81
N GLU A 1015 -50.80 -37.08 -11.81
CA GLU A 1015 -51.78 -37.54 -12.83
C GLU A 1015 -51.49 -38.98 -13.26
#